data_AF-A0A1Z4JD44-F1
#
_entry.id   AF-A0A1Z4JD44-F1
#
_cell.length_a   1.000
_cell.length_b   1.000
_cell.length_c   1.000
_cell.angle_alpha   90.00
_cell.angle_beta   90.00
_cell.angle_gamma   90.00
#
_symmetry.space_group_name_H-M   'P 1'
#
loop_
_entity.id
_entity.type
_entity.pdbx_description
1 polymer ?
#
loop_
_entity_poly.entity_id
_entity_poly.type
_entity_poly.pdbx_seq_one_letter_code
_entity_poly.pdbx_strand_id
1 'polypeptide(L)'
;MCKTTTGTQTATQDRYRTIERGSSPGGSGGSSPPDPEASAPAPLFGMPDYVPQYTFIAQASPQDNGFIELANRYHENAGLAPKTVTSIEHLLDLLNNPSETGTGIINRIRIVSHIFVDSQNLIQPTNLLIPFVENGTRLSLKRHFEGFARNRIAALKAMMSFEVAVPLVETTYYIHRGAVAPILNHLRSSQATIINQIPTDASGEPSGDFLDFIKIAASQWALQQNVLNNAAAVTAANNGYDVLLADVTSRLQNNPLNQGQLTTLKTAIVGLGNSVTLNSALPARPADYATNVTATLVSTNGNAFQTKLIQARQRFNRNSKIDIRGCQVGRDQDFLRAIQQFFGTSGTVRPTVSGPRWFQHFNEIGHITGLTNNAGVVGLYNSGFSPYSATQVRQQFENWATAFGITQAHLTFWQTTLALGALAFCRLQWQANIPEARIPIHRLNRIRSAGFTDVFAAIANVLLFNTNLPSTAQISAMNALLPNLAAWISQLDTAIPGTATPAQLATRFTEFKTIYEAVDRRFGSGGGVSAAQRVIPATAPSPLTVAILSGYQTQLKTFIDSNTNSKFQPVQRYLTTAIAQVQGNPAKMRYYLGLGLPFLLYNPAATNANHNLLIALTDTSGAAANRRQNDAIKYWIRAQWQGNIPSGLGATATFAQSRHTPWLVENRQATTGLSTPPFVVSPTPEYHDKIVIVPA
;
A
#
# COMPACT_ATOMS: atom_id res chain seq x y z
N MET A 1 -19.28 -1.98 -55.47
CA MET A 1 -19.38 -0.60 -54.92
C MET A 1 -20.37 -0.61 -53.77
N CYS A 2 -19.88 -0.20 -52.60
CA CYS A 2 -20.52 0.19 -51.33
C CYS A 2 -21.98 -0.21 -51.04
N LYS A 3 -22.16 -0.94 -49.92
CA LYS A 3 -23.17 -0.59 -48.91
C LYS A 3 -22.74 -1.07 -47.52
N THR A 4 -22.85 -0.14 -46.59
CA THR A 4 -22.52 -0.14 -45.17
C THR A 4 -23.42 -1.08 -44.37
N THR A 5 -22.85 -1.75 -43.37
CA THR A 5 -23.60 -2.34 -42.25
C THR A 5 -22.93 -1.95 -40.93
N THR A 6 -23.73 -1.27 -40.11
CA THR A 6 -23.52 -0.87 -38.73
C THR A 6 -23.29 -2.07 -37.83
N GLY A 7 -22.10 -2.15 -37.23
CA GLY A 7 -21.80 -3.07 -36.12
C GLY A 7 -22.01 -2.36 -34.78
N THR A 8 -23.01 -2.83 -34.04
CA THR A 8 -23.34 -2.42 -32.68
C THR A 8 -22.20 -2.78 -31.72
N GLN A 9 -21.41 -1.80 -31.30
CA GLN A 9 -20.50 -1.96 -30.17
C GLN A 9 -21.30 -1.83 -28.88
N THR A 10 -21.57 -2.96 -28.22
CA THR A 10 -22.06 -2.96 -26.85
C THR A 10 -20.92 -2.50 -25.94
N ALA A 11 -21.00 -1.25 -25.49
CA ALA A 11 -20.16 -0.74 -24.42
C ALA A 11 -20.40 -1.56 -23.16
N THR A 12 -19.41 -2.34 -22.73
CA THR A 12 -19.35 -2.89 -21.37
C THR A 12 -19.24 -1.72 -20.39
N GLN A 13 -20.39 -1.29 -19.88
CA GLN A 13 -20.54 -0.36 -18.78
C GLN A 13 -19.75 -0.84 -17.56
N ASP A 14 -18.78 -0.03 -17.14
CA ASP A 14 -18.61 0.48 -15.78
C ASP A 14 -19.43 -0.24 -14.69
N ARG A 15 -18.81 -1.25 -14.07
CA ARG A 15 -19.15 -1.64 -12.69
C ARG A 15 -18.25 -0.86 -11.73
N TYR A 16 -18.57 0.40 -11.50
CA TYR A 16 -18.07 1.14 -10.33
C TYR A 16 -18.62 0.46 -9.07
N ARG A 17 -17.73 -0.14 -8.26
CA ARG A 17 -18.08 -0.74 -6.97
C ARG A 17 -18.25 0.37 -5.93
N THR A 18 -19.46 0.49 -5.41
CA THR A 18 -19.82 1.23 -4.20
C THR A 18 -19.10 0.62 -3.00
N ILE A 19 -18.52 1.45 -2.13
CA ILE A 19 -17.96 1.03 -0.82
C ILE A 19 -19.15 0.87 0.13
N GLU A 20 -19.46 -0.36 0.55
CA GLU A 20 -20.43 -0.58 1.63
C GLU A 20 -19.81 -0.22 2.98
N ARG A 21 -20.53 0.56 3.78
CA ARG A 21 -20.21 0.78 5.20
C ARG A 21 -20.46 -0.51 5.96
N GLY A 22 -19.45 -0.98 6.70
CA GLY A 22 -19.64 -2.03 7.69
C GLY A 22 -20.64 -1.60 8.77
N SER A 23 -21.77 -2.31 8.84
CA SER A 23 -22.68 -2.29 9.98
C SER A 23 -22.68 -3.65 10.68
N SER A 24 -22.53 -3.59 11.99
CA SER A 24 -22.54 -4.57 13.10
C SER A 24 -23.38 -5.87 13.00
N PRO A 25 -23.15 -6.85 13.91
CA PRO A 25 -23.24 -8.28 13.63
C PRO A 25 -24.62 -8.88 13.93
N GLY A 26 -25.04 -9.83 13.08
CA GLY A 26 -26.16 -10.72 13.36
C GLY A 26 -26.44 -11.70 12.24
N GLY A 27 -26.42 -13.01 12.55
CA GLY A 27 -27.29 -13.99 11.92
C GLY A 27 -26.84 -14.68 10.63
N SER A 28 -26.27 -15.89 10.81
CA SER A 28 -26.39 -17.12 10.01
C SER A 28 -26.30 -17.09 8.48
N GLY A 29 -25.34 -17.88 7.96
CA GLY A 29 -25.62 -18.80 6.85
C GLY A 29 -25.81 -18.15 5.48
N GLY A 30 -24.79 -17.48 4.97
CA GLY A 30 -24.76 -17.02 3.58
C GLY A 30 -23.32 -16.77 3.19
N SER A 31 -22.90 -17.33 2.05
CA SER A 31 -21.60 -17.11 1.43
C SER A 31 -21.14 -15.67 1.60
N SER A 32 -20.04 -15.47 2.34
CA SER A 32 -19.40 -14.16 2.49
C SER A 32 -19.28 -13.51 1.12
N PRO A 33 -19.60 -12.20 0.97
CA PRO A 33 -19.40 -11.50 -0.29
C PRO A 33 -17.95 -11.71 -0.75
N PRO A 34 -17.69 -11.87 -2.06
CA PRO A 34 -16.36 -12.16 -2.56
C PRO A 34 -15.41 -11.08 -2.07
N ASP A 35 -14.40 -11.50 -1.30
CA ASP A 35 -13.44 -10.61 -0.71
C ASP A 35 -12.78 -9.77 -1.83
N PRO A 36 -13.03 -8.46 -1.88
CA PRO A 36 -12.57 -7.62 -2.97
C PRO A 36 -11.05 -7.58 -3.08
N GLU A 37 -10.30 -7.95 -2.03
CA GLU A 37 -8.84 -7.96 -2.00
C GLU A 37 -8.22 -9.26 -2.50
N ALA A 38 -8.91 -10.37 -2.34
CA ALA A 38 -8.46 -11.69 -2.79
C ALA A 38 -8.52 -11.83 -4.33
N SER A 39 -9.44 -11.09 -4.96
CA SER A 39 -9.59 -11.03 -6.42
C SER A 39 -8.96 -9.79 -7.07
N ALA A 40 -8.45 -8.88 -6.25
CA ALA A 40 -7.85 -7.65 -6.74
C ALA A 40 -6.59 -7.95 -7.58
N PRO A 41 -6.49 -7.37 -8.80
CA PRO A 41 -5.25 -7.41 -9.57
C PRO A 41 -4.12 -6.72 -8.80
N ALA A 42 -2.89 -6.81 -9.30
CA ALA A 42 -1.89 -5.83 -8.89
C ALA A 42 -2.45 -4.41 -9.15
N PRO A 43 -2.14 -3.42 -8.31
CA PRO A 43 -2.63 -2.06 -8.51
C PRO A 43 -2.36 -1.58 -9.93
N LEU A 44 -3.35 -0.92 -10.55
CA LEU A 44 -3.20 -0.33 -11.86
C LEU A 44 -2.41 0.99 -11.78
N PHE A 45 -1.78 1.36 -12.88
CA PHE A 45 -1.07 2.62 -13.10
C PHE A 45 -1.89 3.83 -12.60
N GLY A 46 -1.36 4.58 -11.62
CA GLY A 46 -2.00 5.79 -11.07
C GLY A 46 -3.06 5.51 -10.01
N MET A 47 -3.13 4.27 -9.53
CA MET A 47 -3.97 3.86 -8.43
C MET A 47 -3.13 3.58 -7.18
N PRO A 48 -3.67 3.82 -5.99
CA PRO A 48 -3.00 3.48 -4.73
C PRO A 48 -2.60 1.98 -4.66
N ASP A 49 -1.61 1.59 -3.85
CA ASP A 49 -1.24 0.17 -3.64
C ASP A 49 -2.29 -0.54 -2.77
N TYR A 50 -2.42 -1.86 -2.85
CA TYR A 50 -3.37 -2.56 -1.96
C TYR A 50 -2.79 -2.69 -0.55
N VAL A 51 -3.60 -2.38 0.45
CA VAL A 51 -3.24 -2.60 1.85
C VAL A 51 -2.94 -4.08 2.08
N PRO A 52 -1.75 -4.46 2.56
CA PRO A 52 -1.52 -5.84 2.99
C PRO A 52 -2.29 -6.11 4.28
N GLN A 53 -2.89 -7.30 4.40
CA GLN A 53 -3.49 -7.74 5.66
C GLN A 53 -2.42 -7.85 6.75
N TYR A 54 -1.23 -8.34 6.39
CA TYR A 54 -0.07 -8.42 7.28
C TYR A 54 1.20 -7.99 6.55
N THR A 55 2.01 -7.15 7.21
CA THR A 55 3.34 -6.77 6.76
C THR A 55 4.39 -7.44 7.63
N PHE A 56 5.31 -8.17 7.02
CA PHE A 56 6.47 -8.78 7.65
C PHE A 56 7.73 -8.09 7.13
N ILE A 57 8.61 -7.66 8.02
CA ILE A 57 9.84 -6.95 7.65
C ILE A 57 11.01 -7.67 8.29
N ALA A 58 12.06 -7.92 7.52
CA ALA A 58 13.29 -8.51 8.03
C ALA A 58 13.79 -7.76 9.27
N GLN A 59 14.43 -8.46 10.20
CA GLN A 59 15.17 -7.81 11.26
C GLN A 59 16.28 -6.94 10.66
N ALA A 60 16.33 -5.67 11.08
CA ALA A 60 17.39 -4.76 10.67
C ALA A 60 18.73 -5.25 11.21
N SER A 61 19.77 -5.23 10.38
CA SER A 61 21.14 -5.51 10.78
C SER A 61 21.97 -4.23 10.68
N PRO A 62 22.99 -4.03 11.54
CA PRO A 62 23.87 -2.86 11.47
C PRO A 62 24.61 -2.71 10.13
N GLN A 63 24.69 -3.78 9.35
CA GLN A 63 25.29 -3.81 8.02
C GLN A 63 24.30 -3.42 6.91
N ASP A 64 23.02 -3.24 7.25
CA ASP A 64 22.05 -2.67 6.32
C ASP A 64 22.36 -1.20 6.12
N ASN A 65 22.14 -0.71 4.90
CA ASN A 65 22.29 0.71 4.55
C ASN A 65 21.14 1.59 5.12
N GLY A 66 20.49 1.17 6.21
CA GLY A 66 19.33 1.81 6.83
C GLY A 66 17.98 1.49 6.16
N PHE A 67 17.96 0.78 5.01
CA PHE A 67 16.73 0.51 4.26
C PHE A 67 15.67 -0.25 5.06
N ILE A 68 16.06 -1.29 5.81
CA ILE A 68 15.11 -2.08 6.62
C ILE A 68 14.52 -1.25 7.76
N GLU A 69 15.33 -0.42 8.40
CA GLU A 69 14.86 0.49 9.44
C GLU A 69 13.88 1.53 8.87
N LEU A 70 14.18 2.10 7.71
CA LEU A 70 13.28 3.02 7.01
C LEU A 70 11.99 2.33 6.58
N ALA A 71 12.06 1.08 6.12
CA ALA A 71 10.88 0.28 5.78
C ALA A 71 9.98 0.05 7.01
N ASN A 72 10.57 -0.28 8.17
CA ASN A 72 9.81 -0.41 9.42
C ASN A 72 9.11 0.90 9.79
N ARG A 73 9.87 2.01 9.88
CA ARG A 73 9.32 3.33 10.18
C ARG A 73 8.19 3.72 9.22
N TYR A 74 8.35 3.46 7.93
CA TYR A 74 7.31 3.72 6.93
C TYR A 74 6.00 2.98 7.24
N HIS A 75 6.05 1.66 7.41
CA HIS A 75 4.86 0.84 7.62
C HIS A 75 4.24 1.08 9.01
N GLU A 76 5.05 1.34 10.04
CA GLU A 76 4.58 1.76 11.37
C GLU A 76 3.83 3.09 11.30
N ASN A 77 4.43 4.11 10.68
CA ASN A 77 3.79 5.42 10.50
C ASN A 77 2.55 5.35 9.62
N ALA A 78 2.54 4.42 8.66
CA ALA A 78 1.35 4.13 7.88
C ALA A 78 0.24 3.49 8.71
N GLY A 79 0.52 2.94 9.89
CA GLY A 79 -0.44 2.21 10.71
C GLY A 79 -0.68 0.78 10.22
N LEU A 80 0.27 0.19 9.50
CA LEU A 80 0.21 -1.19 8.99
C LEU A 80 0.74 -2.24 9.99
N ALA A 81 1.19 -1.79 11.18
CA ALA A 81 1.68 -2.64 12.27
C ALA A 81 2.63 -3.76 11.76
N PRO A 82 3.78 -3.40 11.16
CA PRO A 82 4.69 -4.40 10.64
C PRO A 82 5.21 -5.32 11.75
N LYS A 83 5.40 -6.59 11.40
CA LYS A 83 5.99 -7.60 12.28
C LYS A 83 7.43 -7.86 11.86
N THR A 84 8.36 -7.74 12.80
CA THR A 84 9.77 -8.07 12.54
C THR A 84 9.95 -9.59 12.44
N VAL A 85 10.62 -10.06 11.40
CA VAL A 85 10.95 -11.48 11.21
C VAL A 85 12.47 -11.70 11.26
N THR A 86 12.88 -12.67 12.06
CA THR A 86 14.29 -13.07 12.25
C THR A 86 14.69 -14.18 11.27
N SER A 87 13.73 -14.94 10.75
CA SER A 87 13.94 -15.98 9.75
C SER A 87 12.66 -16.30 8.96
N ILE A 88 12.76 -17.08 7.87
CA ILE A 88 11.59 -17.64 7.19
C ILE A 88 10.87 -18.64 8.09
N GLU A 89 11.59 -19.39 8.93
CA GLU A 89 10.99 -20.23 9.96
C GLU A 89 10.14 -19.42 10.95
N HIS A 90 10.66 -18.31 11.48
CA HIS A 90 9.91 -17.43 12.37
C HIS A 90 8.69 -16.81 11.67
N LEU A 91 8.79 -16.48 10.38
CA LEU A 91 7.63 -16.07 9.59
C LEU A 91 6.53 -17.16 9.61
N LEU A 92 6.88 -18.45 9.46
CA LEU A 92 5.91 -19.54 9.55
C LEU A 92 5.27 -19.60 10.94
N ASP A 93 6.05 -19.40 12.01
CA ASP A 93 5.53 -19.35 13.37
C ASP A 93 4.51 -18.22 13.56
N LEU A 94 4.77 -17.02 13.04
CA LEU A 94 3.83 -15.90 13.06
C LEU A 94 2.58 -16.16 12.22
N LEU A 95 2.72 -16.78 11.05
CA LEU A 95 1.59 -17.17 10.19
C LEU A 95 0.73 -18.26 10.82
N ASN A 96 1.28 -19.09 11.70
CA ASN A 96 0.55 -20.13 12.41
C ASN A 96 -0.02 -19.64 13.75
N ASN A 97 0.45 -18.52 14.28
CA ASN A 97 -0.02 -17.97 15.54
C ASN A 97 -1.34 -17.18 15.37
N PRO A 98 -2.46 -17.63 15.97
CA PRO A 98 -3.74 -16.93 15.87
C PRO A 98 -3.76 -15.51 16.45
N SER A 99 -2.92 -15.21 17.46
CA SER A 99 -2.85 -13.85 18.01
C SER A 99 -2.19 -12.86 17.04
N GLU A 100 -1.36 -13.37 16.13
CA GLU A 100 -0.59 -12.56 15.19
C GLU A 100 -1.31 -12.36 13.87
N THR A 101 -1.97 -13.41 13.37
CA THR A 101 -2.55 -13.44 12.02
C THR A 101 -3.97 -14.01 11.93
N GLY A 102 -4.65 -14.23 13.06
CA GLY A 102 -5.97 -14.87 13.11
C GLY A 102 -5.92 -16.34 12.70
N THR A 103 -7.07 -16.97 12.47
CA THR A 103 -7.18 -18.40 12.07
C THR A 103 -7.65 -18.63 10.64
N GLY A 104 -8.20 -17.60 9.97
CA GLY A 104 -8.78 -17.71 8.64
C GLY A 104 -7.75 -17.70 7.50
N ILE A 105 -8.25 -17.82 6.27
CA ILE A 105 -7.43 -17.61 5.07
C ILE A 105 -6.84 -16.20 5.08
N ILE A 106 -5.56 -16.11 4.69
CA ILE A 106 -4.83 -14.88 4.55
C ILE A 106 -4.92 -14.42 3.10
N ASN A 107 -5.45 -13.24 2.88
CA ASN A 107 -5.68 -12.72 1.52
C ASN A 107 -4.41 -12.11 0.93
N ARG A 108 -3.68 -11.33 1.71
CA ARG A 108 -2.50 -10.61 1.21
C ARG A 108 -1.48 -10.40 2.30
N ILE A 109 -0.27 -10.89 2.09
CA ILE A 109 0.88 -10.55 2.93
C ILE A 109 1.90 -9.76 2.15
N ARG A 110 2.68 -8.96 2.88
CA ARG A 110 3.86 -8.29 2.37
C ARG A 110 5.07 -8.78 3.12
N ILE A 111 6.15 -9.13 2.41
CA ILE A 111 7.44 -9.48 3.00
C ILE A 111 8.47 -8.48 2.51
N VAL A 112 9.12 -7.74 3.42
CA VAL A 112 10.12 -6.70 3.09
C VAL A 112 11.50 -7.16 3.53
N SER A 113 12.47 -7.18 2.60
CA SER A 113 13.87 -7.56 2.86
C SER A 113 14.81 -6.84 1.90
N HIS A 114 16.11 -6.78 2.23
CA HIS A 114 17.12 -6.60 1.21
C HIS A 114 17.17 -7.81 0.30
N ILE A 115 17.46 -7.56 -0.97
CA ILE A 115 17.56 -8.58 -1.99
C ILE A 115 18.79 -8.29 -2.80
N PHE A 116 19.61 -9.31 -2.99
CA PHE A 116 20.73 -9.23 -3.91
C PHE A 116 20.36 -10.03 -5.17
N VAL A 117 20.54 -9.42 -6.33
CA VAL A 117 20.27 -10.02 -7.64
C VAL A 117 21.53 -9.90 -8.48
N ASP A 118 22.18 -11.03 -8.74
CA ASP A 118 23.19 -11.11 -9.78
C ASP A 118 22.69 -12.05 -10.88
N SER A 119 22.15 -11.45 -11.95
CA SER A 119 21.66 -12.20 -13.10
C SER A 119 22.77 -12.61 -14.07
N GLN A 120 24.03 -12.24 -13.81
CA GLN A 120 25.17 -12.48 -14.70
C GLN A 120 26.29 -13.31 -14.05
N ASN A 121 26.31 -13.43 -12.73
CA ASN A 121 27.34 -14.12 -11.97
C ASN A 121 26.70 -15.20 -11.10
N LEU A 122 26.96 -16.46 -11.44
CA LEU A 122 26.49 -17.64 -10.70
C LEU A 122 27.04 -17.76 -9.27
N ILE A 123 28.02 -16.92 -8.92
CA ILE A 123 28.71 -16.92 -7.62
C ILE A 123 27.84 -16.30 -6.51
N GLN A 124 26.87 -15.45 -6.86
CA GLN A 124 25.98 -14.81 -5.87
C GLN A 124 24.51 -14.89 -6.33
N PRO A 125 23.86 -16.07 -6.18
CA PRO A 125 22.48 -16.27 -6.64
C PRO A 125 21.51 -15.30 -5.97
N THR A 126 20.37 -15.05 -6.64
CA THR A 126 19.29 -14.24 -6.09
C THR A 126 18.91 -14.69 -4.68
N ASN A 127 18.86 -13.74 -3.75
CA ASN A 127 18.63 -14.06 -2.35
C ASN A 127 17.85 -12.98 -1.59
N LEU A 128 17.05 -13.43 -0.63
CA LEU A 128 16.49 -12.57 0.42
C LEU A 128 17.50 -12.54 1.58
N LEU A 129 17.88 -11.35 2.06
CA LEU A 129 18.70 -11.18 3.26
C LEU A 129 17.87 -11.36 4.55
N ILE A 130 17.24 -12.53 4.65
CA ILE A 130 16.58 -13.08 5.83
C ILE A 130 17.14 -14.50 6.00
N PRO A 131 17.56 -14.92 7.21
CA PRO A 131 17.87 -16.32 7.47
C PRO A 131 16.72 -17.24 7.11
N PHE A 132 16.99 -18.41 6.53
CA PHE A 132 15.89 -19.33 6.22
C PHE A 132 15.36 -20.04 7.47
N VAL A 133 16.26 -20.43 8.37
CA VAL A 133 15.97 -21.08 9.66
C VAL A 133 16.48 -20.22 10.80
N GLU A 134 15.93 -20.42 12.00
CA GLU A 134 16.35 -19.65 13.18
C GLU A 134 17.83 -19.92 13.51
N ASN A 135 18.58 -18.87 13.85
CA ASN A 135 20.04 -18.91 14.05
C ASN A 135 20.87 -19.29 12.81
N GLY A 136 20.25 -19.36 11.62
CA GLY A 136 20.97 -19.48 10.36
C GLY A 136 21.67 -18.17 9.95
N THR A 137 22.48 -18.23 8.90
CA THR A 137 23.04 -17.02 8.30
C THR A 137 21.99 -16.27 7.50
N ARG A 138 22.19 -14.96 7.34
CA ARG A 138 21.24 -14.03 6.72
C ARG A 138 21.19 -14.16 5.20
N LEU A 139 20.70 -15.32 4.73
CA LEU A 139 20.64 -15.67 3.32
C LEU A 139 19.55 -16.72 3.04
N SER A 140 18.55 -16.36 2.24
CA SER A 140 17.51 -17.26 1.76
C SER A 140 17.56 -17.36 0.23
N LEU A 141 17.95 -18.53 -0.27
CA LEU A 141 18.18 -18.82 -1.68
C LEU A 141 17.00 -19.57 -2.31
N LYS A 142 16.88 -19.53 -3.65
CA LYS A 142 15.92 -20.35 -4.42
C LYS A 142 15.92 -21.81 -3.94
N ARG A 143 17.12 -22.41 -3.84
CA ARG A 143 17.31 -23.81 -3.42
C ARG A 143 16.78 -24.08 -2.01
N HIS A 144 16.81 -23.10 -1.10
CA HIS A 144 16.26 -23.28 0.25
C HIS A 144 14.73 -23.37 0.19
N PHE A 145 14.07 -22.46 -0.53
CA PHE A 145 12.61 -22.54 -0.74
C PHE A 145 12.21 -23.86 -1.40
N GLU A 146 12.94 -24.32 -2.42
CA GLU A 146 12.66 -25.59 -3.10
C GLU A 146 12.90 -26.83 -2.23
N GLY A 147 14.00 -26.85 -1.47
CA GLY A 147 14.37 -27.97 -0.61
C GLY A 147 13.39 -28.15 0.55
N PHE A 148 13.15 -27.07 1.29
CA PHE A 148 12.23 -27.07 2.43
C PHE A 148 10.76 -27.23 2.03
N ALA A 149 10.39 -26.90 0.79
CA ALA A 149 9.04 -27.17 0.27
C ALA A 149 8.73 -28.67 0.10
N ARG A 150 9.76 -29.53 -0.01
CA ARG A 150 9.64 -30.96 -0.29
C ARG A 150 9.63 -31.82 0.97
N ASN A 151 10.74 -31.88 1.68
CA ASN A 151 10.91 -32.70 2.89
C ASN A 151 12.21 -32.33 3.61
N ARG A 152 12.42 -32.91 4.81
CA ARG A 152 13.61 -32.65 5.66
C ARG A 152 14.95 -32.96 4.97
N ILE A 153 15.00 -34.01 4.13
CA ILE A 153 16.25 -34.44 3.48
C ILE A 153 16.61 -33.48 2.36
N ALA A 154 15.63 -33.07 1.57
CA ALA A 154 15.80 -32.05 0.55
C ALA A 154 16.19 -30.69 1.17
N ALA A 155 15.61 -30.33 2.32
CA ALA A 155 15.99 -29.14 3.08
C ALA A 155 17.47 -29.18 3.52
N LEU A 156 17.89 -30.30 4.12
CA LEU A 156 19.28 -30.50 4.54
C LEU A 156 20.24 -30.45 3.35
N LYS A 157 19.94 -31.15 2.24
CA LYS A 157 20.74 -31.09 1.00
C LYS A 157 20.83 -29.67 0.42
N ALA A 158 19.75 -28.89 0.49
CA ALA A 158 19.76 -27.50 0.02
C ALA A 158 20.68 -26.61 0.86
N MET A 159 20.73 -26.84 2.17
CA MET A 159 21.57 -26.08 3.12
C MET A 159 23.02 -26.55 3.14
N MET A 160 23.26 -27.83 2.86
CA MET A 160 24.59 -28.38 2.65
C MET A 160 25.14 -28.05 1.25
N SER A 161 24.34 -27.52 0.33
CA SER A 161 24.82 -27.12 -1.00
C SER A 161 25.64 -25.84 -0.94
N PHE A 162 26.86 -25.88 -1.46
CA PHE A 162 27.78 -24.75 -1.55
C PHE A 162 28.41 -24.64 -2.94
N GLU A 163 28.91 -23.45 -3.27
CA GLU A 163 29.67 -23.18 -4.49
C GLU A 163 31.13 -23.65 -4.33
N VAL A 164 31.67 -24.32 -5.36
CA VAL A 164 33.08 -24.76 -5.37
C VAL A 164 33.99 -23.61 -5.78
N ALA A 165 35.08 -23.40 -5.02
CA ALA A 165 36.10 -22.42 -5.35
C ALA A 165 36.94 -22.88 -6.56
N VAL A 166 36.65 -22.33 -7.77
CA VAL A 166 37.48 -22.35 -9.01
C VAL A 166 37.48 -23.69 -9.82
N PRO A 167 37.49 -23.69 -11.18
CA PRO A 167 37.04 -22.71 -12.17
C PRO A 167 35.71 -23.10 -12.87
N LEU A 168 34.95 -24.05 -12.33
CA LEU A 168 33.60 -24.40 -12.82
C LEU A 168 32.60 -24.19 -11.68
N VAL A 169 31.60 -23.32 -11.91
CA VAL A 169 30.57 -22.96 -10.92
C VAL A 169 29.51 -24.07 -10.82
N GLU A 170 29.96 -25.25 -10.40
CA GLU A 170 29.07 -26.34 -9.98
C GLU A 170 28.70 -26.12 -8.52
N THR A 171 27.42 -26.34 -8.18
CA THR A 171 26.96 -26.43 -6.79
C THR A 171 26.94 -27.89 -6.38
N THR A 172 27.47 -28.21 -5.22
CA THR A 172 27.44 -29.57 -4.65
C THR A 172 27.21 -29.51 -3.15
N TYR A 173 26.70 -30.59 -2.58
CA TYR A 173 26.69 -30.82 -1.13
C TYR A 173 27.67 -31.92 -0.71
N TYR A 174 28.42 -32.52 -1.65
CA TYR A 174 29.48 -33.47 -1.38
C TYR A 174 30.83 -32.75 -1.30
N ILE A 175 31.57 -33.02 -0.23
CA ILE A 175 32.97 -32.60 -0.12
C ILE A 175 33.85 -33.47 -1.03
N HIS A 176 33.54 -34.76 -1.19
CA HIS A 176 34.25 -35.59 -2.17
C HIS A 176 33.75 -35.33 -3.59
N ARG A 177 34.67 -35.06 -4.53
CA ARG A 177 34.38 -34.82 -5.96
C ARG A 177 35.03 -35.81 -6.91
N GLY A 178 35.77 -36.79 -6.39
CA GLY A 178 36.36 -37.83 -7.22
C GLY A 178 35.29 -38.68 -7.91
N ALA A 179 35.71 -39.37 -8.97
CA ALA A 179 34.97 -40.52 -9.48
C ALA A 179 34.85 -41.57 -8.38
N VAL A 180 33.77 -42.36 -8.41
CA VAL A 180 33.53 -43.37 -7.38
C VAL A 180 34.20 -44.69 -7.76
N ALA A 181 34.45 -44.96 -9.05
CA ALA A 181 35.16 -46.14 -9.50
C ALA A 181 36.54 -46.37 -8.82
N PRO A 182 37.42 -45.36 -8.62
CA PRO A 182 38.68 -45.56 -7.88
C PRO A 182 38.49 -46.06 -6.44
N ILE A 183 37.48 -45.55 -5.73
CA ILE A 183 37.14 -45.99 -4.36
C ILE A 183 36.70 -47.45 -4.38
N LEU A 184 35.78 -47.81 -5.28
CA LEU A 184 35.29 -49.18 -5.40
C LEU A 184 36.40 -50.14 -5.82
N ASN A 185 37.25 -49.75 -6.77
CA ASN A 185 38.39 -50.56 -7.21
C ASN A 185 39.38 -50.83 -6.08
N HIS A 186 39.68 -49.82 -5.25
CA HIS A 186 40.53 -50.00 -4.08
C HIS A 186 39.92 -51.01 -3.09
N LEU A 187 38.63 -50.84 -2.80
CA LEU A 187 37.91 -51.67 -1.85
C LEU A 187 37.60 -53.09 -2.36
N ARG A 188 37.63 -53.36 -3.67
CA ARG A 188 37.41 -54.71 -4.23
C ARG A 188 38.36 -55.75 -3.65
N SER A 189 39.59 -55.36 -3.29
CA SER A 189 40.57 -56.25 -2.66
C SER A 189 40.11 -56.83 -1.32
N SER A 190 39.26 -56.11 -0.57
CA SER A 190 38.81 -56.50 0.78
C SER A 190 37.29 -56.67 0.91
N GLN A 191 36.50 -56.14 -0.03
CA GLN A 191 35.03 -56.09 0.02
C GLN A 191 34.38 -56.59 -1.28
N ALA A 192 35.06 -57.46 -2.05
CA ALA A 192 34.57 -57.97 -3.34
C ALA A 192 33.13 -58.49 -3.30
N THR A 193 32.77 -59.25 -2.26
CA THR A 193 31.44 -59.85 -2.12
C THR A 193 30.32 -58.82 -2.01
N ILE A 194 30.58 -57.65 -1.42
CA ILE A 194 29.62 -56.55 -1.29
C ILE A 194 29.61 -55.72 -2.57
N ILE A 195 30.78 -55.37 -3.09
CA ILE A 195 30.91 -54.45 -4.24
C ILE A 195 30.32 -55.06 -5.52
N ASN A 196 30.50 -56.37 -5.73
CA ASN A 196 29.95 -57.07 -6.90
C ASN A 196 28.42 -57.12 -6.93
N GLN A 197 27.75 -56.79 -5.81
CA GLN A 197 26.30 -56.69 -5.75
C GLN A 197 25.80 -55.28 -6.09
N ILE A 198 26.65 -54.26 -6.08
CA ILE A 198 26.23 -52.87 -6.34
C ILE A 198 25.88 -52.73 -7.83
N PRO A 199 24.65 -52.31 -8.17
CA PRO A 199 24.28 -52.05 -9.56
C PRO A 199 25.12 -50.90 -10.14
N THR A 200 25.74 -51.15 -11.29
CA THR A 200 26.51 -50.15 -12.04
C THR A 200 25.89 -49.90 -13.41
N ASP A 201 26.09 -48.69 -13.94
CA ASP A 201 25.76 -48.37 -15.32
C ASP A 201 26.77 -48.99 -16.31
N ALA A 202 26.60 -48.71 -17.61
CA ALA A 202 27.48 -49.22 -18.66
C ALA A 202 28.93 -48.71 -18.56
N SER A 203 29.18 -47.65 -17.79
CA SER A 203 30.53 -47.14 -17.50
C SER A 203 31.15 -47.76 -16.23
N GLY A 204 30.42 -48.65 -15.55
CA GLY A 204 30.86 -49.27 -14.31
C GLY A 204 30.68 -48.38 -13.07
N GLU A 205 29.95 -47.27 -13.19
CA GLU A 205 29.68 -46.34 -12.10
C GLU A 205 28.35 -46.69 -11.42
N PRO A 206 28.26 -46.65 -10.08
CA PRO A 206 26.99 -46.75 -9.38
C PRO A 206 26.02 -45.64 -9.81
N SER A 207 24.73 -45.89 -9.74
CA SER A 207 23.70 -44.89 -10.02
C SER A 207 22.68 -44.79 -8.87
N GLY A 208 21.86 -43.74 -8.89
CA GLY A 208 20.78 -43.53 -7.92
C GLY A 208 21.28 -43.46 -6.48
N ASP A 209 20.56 -44.14 -5.57
CA ASP A 209 20.85 -44.13 -4.13
C ASP A 209 22.21 -44.74 -3.79
N PHE A 210 22.73 -45.70 -4.58
CA PHE A 210 24.07 -46.26 -4.34
C PHE A 210 25.17 -45.24 -4.59
N LEU A 211 25.04 -44.45 -5.66
CA LEU A 211 25.97 -43.36 -5.94
C LEU A 211 25.95 -42.32 -4.82
N ASP A 212 24.75 -41.94 -4.36
CA ASP A 212 24.58 -40.99 -3.26
C ASP A 212 25.21 -41.53 -1.97
N PHE A 213 24.93 -42.80 -1.60
CA PHE A 213 25.53 -43.46 -0.43
C PHE A 213 27.06 -43.43 -0.46
N ILE A 214 27.66 -43.84 -1.57
CA ILE A 214 29.13 -43.89 -1.66
C ILE A 214 29.72 -42.48 -1.64
N LYS A 215 29.13 -41.50 -2.34
CA LYS A 215 29.61 -40.11 -2.31
C LYS A 215 29.49 -39.47 -0.93
N ILE A 216 28.44 -39.78 -0.17
CA ILE A 216 28.29 -39.29 1.21
C ILE A 216 29.35 -39.92 2.11
N ALA A 217 29.53 -41.25 2.06
CA ALA A 217 30.55 -41.94 2.85
C ALA A 217 31.97 -41.46 2.50
N ALA A 218 32.25 -41.26 1.21
CA ALA A 218 33.52 -40.71 0.73
C ALA A 218 33.71 -39.25 1.17
N SER A 219 32.64 -38.48 1.33
CA SER A 219 32.71 -37.12 1.87
C SER A 219 33.03 -37.13 3.38
N GLN A 220 32.55 -38.10 4.15
CA GLN A 220 32.98 -38.30 5.54
C GLN A 220 34.46 -38.73 5.62
N TRP A 221 34.93 -39.61 4.74
CA TRP A 221 36.36 -39.92 4.62
C TRP A 221 37.19 -38.67 4.32
N ALA A 222 36.77 -37.86 3.33
CA ALA A 222 37.44 -36.63 2.97
C ALA A 222 37.58 -35.66 4.16
N LEU A 223 36.52 -35.53 4.98
CA LEU A 223 36.56 -34.72 6.20
C LEU A 223 37.61 -35.20 7.21
N GLN A 224 37.84 -36.51 7.34
CA GLN A 224 38.88 -37.06 8.22
C GLN A 224 40.30 -36.75 7.75
N GLN A 225 40.47 -36.43 6.46
CA GLN A 225 41.76 -35.99 5.90
C GLN A 225 42.04 -34.50 6.16
N ASN A 226 41.27 -33.84 7.02
CA ASN A 226 41.39 -32.41 7.35
C ASN A 226 41.33 -31.48 6.13
N VAL A 227 40.58 -31.86 5.09
CA VAL A 227 40.42 -30.99 3.90
C VAL A 227 39.75 -29.66 4.22
N LEU A 228 38.94 -29.61 5.27
CA LEU A 228 38.20 -28.43 5.70
C LEU A 228 38.85 -27.83 6.95
N ASN A 229 39.55 -26.70 6.78
CA ASN A 229 40.24 -25.98 7.87
C ASN A 229 39.28 -25.20 8.80
N ASN A 230 38.18 -25.83 9.23
CA ASN A 230 37.22 -25.27 10.19
C ASN A 230 36.51 -26.38 10.97
N ALA A 231 36.81 -26.52 12.26
CA ALA A 231 36.30 -27.61 13.09
C ALA A 231 34.76 -27.63 13.23
N ALA A 232 34.13 -26.45 13.31
CA ALA A 232 32.67 -26.35 13.38
C ALA A 232 32.02 -26.83 12.06
N ALA A 233 32.61 -26.47 10.93
CA ALA A 233 32.14 -26.88 9.62
C ALA A 233 32.34 -28.40 9.39
N VAL A 234 33.44 -28.97 9.87
CA VAL A 234 33.67 -30.43 9.86
C VAL A 234 32.60 -31.14 10.67
N THR A 235 32.31 -30.65 11.89
CA THR A 235 31.29 -31.22 12.77
C THR A 235 29.90 -31.14 12.14
N ALA A 236 29.53 -29.97 11.60
CA ALA A 236 28.24 -29.76 10.95
C ALA A 236 28.08 -30.65 9.71
N ALA A 237 29.12 -30.75 8.86
CA ALA A 237 29.12 -31.62 7.69
C ALA A 237 28.99 -33.09 8.07
N ASN A 238 29.75 -33.56 9.07
CA ASN A 238 29.65 -34.94 9.56
C ASN A 238 28.25 -35.28 10.06
N ASN A 239 27.66 -34.41 10.90
CA ASN A 239 26.29 -34.60 11.40
C ASN A 239 25.26 -34.61 10.26
N GLY A 240 25.43 -33.71 9.27
CA GLY A 240 24.59 -33.69 8.07
C GLY A 240 24.70 -34.97 7.26
N TYR A 241 25.92 -35.44 7.01
CA TYR A 241 26.18 -36.69 6.30
C TYR A 241 25.69 -37.92 7.04
N ASP A 242 25.72 -37.95 8.37
CA ASP A 242 25.13 -39.06 9.13
C ASP A 242 23.61 -39.13 8.94
N VAL A 243 22.92 -37.99 8.92
CA VAL A 243 21.48 -37.94 8.61
C VAL A 243 21.20 -38.39 7.16
N LEU A 244 21.98 -37.90 6.20
CA LEU A 244 21.84 -38.31 4.79
C LEU A 244 22.17 -39.80 4.58
N LEU A 245 23.16 -40.34 5.28
CA LEU A 245 23.52 -41.76 5.24
C LEU A 245 22.44 -42.62 5.84
N ALA A 246 21.89 -42.25 7.00
CA ALA A 246 20.79 -42.98 7.62
C ALA A 246 19.58 -43.05 6.66
N ASP A 247 19.26 -41.93 6.02
CA ASP A 247 18.17 -41.82 5.04
C ASP A 247 18.41 -42.69 3.80
N VAL A 248 19.56 -42.57 3.12
CA VAL A 248 19.83 -43.37 1.91
C VAL A 248 20.02 -44.85 2.23
N THR A 249 20.60 -45.20 3.40
CA THR A 249 20.72 -46.60 3.86
C THR A 249 19.34 -47.22 4.01
N SER A 250 18.36 -46.48 4.56
CA SER A 250 16.99 -46.98 4.71
C SER A 250 16.30 -47.30 3.37
N ARG A 251 16.66 -46.58 2.29
CA ARG A 251 16.15 -46.85 0.93
C ARG A 251 16.89 -48.00 0.23
N LEU A 252 18.17 -48.17 0.52
CA LEU A 252 19.01 -49.23 -0.06
C LEU A 252 18.84 -50.58 0.65
N GLN A 253 18.33 -50.58 1.87
CA GLN A 253 18.20 -51.79 2.66
C GLN A 253 17.34 -52.82 1.92
N ASN A 254 17.90 -54.02 1.77
CA ASN A 254 17.32 -55.16 1.06
C ASN A 254 17.24 -54.98 -0.47
N ASN A 255 18.03 -54.08 -1.05
CA ASN A 255 18.12 -53.92 -2.50
C ASN A 255 19.49 -53.41 -2.99
N PRO A 256 20.45 -54.29 -3.35
CA PRO A 256 20.57 -55.71 -3.01
C PRO A 256 21.35 -55.96 -1.70
N LEU A 257 21.78 -54.91 -1.00
CA LEU A 257 22.57 -55.04 0.23
C LEU A 257 21.68 -55.01 1.48
N ASN A 258 22.00 -55.82 2.48
CA ASN A 258 21.41 -55.72 3.82
C ASN A 258 22.10 -54.62 4.66
N GLN A 259 21.52 -54.29 5.81
CA GLN A 259 22.02 -53.22 6.69
C GLN A 259 23.46 -53.48 7.19
N GLY A 260 23.81 -54.74 7.48
CA GLY A 260 25.16 -55.13 7.88
C GLY A 260 26.17 -54.87 6.77
N GLN A 261 25.86 -55.26 5.53
CA GLN A 261 26.70 -55.02 4.36
C GLN A 261 26.87 -53.52 4.07
N LEU A 262 25.81 -52.72 4.18
CA LEU A 262 25.89 -51.25 4.04
C LEU A 262 26.79 -50.64 5.14
N THR A 263 26.68 -51.12 6.38
CA THR A 263 27.54 -50.67 7.49
C THR A 263 29.00 -51.03 7.26
N THR A 264 29.29 -52.26 6.81
CA THR A 264 30.63 -52.70 6.44
C THR A 264 31.20 -51.84 5.31
N LEU A 265 30.40 -51.56 4.28
CA LEU A 265 30.84 -50.72 3.15
C LEU A 265 31.11 -49.28 3.58
N LYS A 266 30.23 -48.66 4.39
CA LYS A 266 30.47 -47.33 4.97
C LYS A 266 31.79 -47.30 5.73
N THR A 267 32.00 -48.26 6.63
CA THR A 267 33.21 -48.35 7.46
C THR A 267 34.46 -48.48 6.61
N ALA A 268 34.40 -49.31 5.56
CA ALA A 268 35.51 -49.49 4.63
C ALA A 268 35.84 -48.21 3.85
N ILE A 269 34.83 -47.47 3.38
CA ILE A 269 35.03 -46.18 2.67
C ILE A 269 35.60 -45.12 3.62
N VAL A 270 35.04 -44.99 4.82
CA VAL A 270 35.51 -44.01 5.81
C VAL A 270 36.95 -44.33 6.25
N GLY A 271 37.34 -45.61 6.27
CA GLY A 271 38.68 -46.08 6.65
C GLY A 271 39.75 -46.11 5.53
N LEU A 272 39.51 -45.53 4.35
CA LEU A 272 40.41 -45.65 3.18
C LEU A 272 41.85 -45.15 3.41
N GLY A 273 42.13 -44.32 4.42
CA GLY A 273 43.47 -43.75 4.63
C GLY A 273 43.96 -42.94 3.41
N ASN A 274 45.28 -42.91 3.17
CA ASN A 274 45.91 -42.12 2.08
C ASN A 274 46.10 -42.91 0.77
N SER A 275 45.49 -44.10 0.63
CA SER A 275 45.74 -45.02 -0.49
C SER A 275 44.94 -44.71 -1.76
N VAL A 276 44.00 -43.75 -1.69
CA VAL A 276 43.18 -43.30 -2.81
C VAL A 276 43.37 -41.79 -2.97
N THR A 277 43.53 -41.32 -4.21
CA THR A 277 43.66 -39.88 -4.51
C THR A 277 42.42 -39.13 -4.06
N LEU A 278 42.61 -38.19 -3.13
CA LEU A 278 41.54 -37.34 -2.64
C LEU A 278 41.31 -36.16 -3.58
N ASN A 279 40.12 -36.10 -4.17
CA ASN A 279 39.62 -34.92 -4.85
C ASN A 279 38.46 -34.35 -4.04
N SER A 280 38.61 -33.11 -3.56
CA SER A 280 37.65 -32.48 -2.66
C SER A 280 37.20 -31.09 -3.14
N ALA A 281 35.99 -30.72 -2.73
CA ALA A 281 35.50 -29.35 -2.81
C ALA A 281 35.15 -28.83 -1.42
N LEU A 282 35.38 -27.54 -1.24
CA LEU A 282 35.21 -26.87 0.03
C LEU A 282 34.24 -25.71 -0.14
N PRO A 283 33.37 -25.45 0.86
CA PRO A 283 32.55 -24.26 0.88
C PRO A 283 33.44 -23.03 0.92
N ALA A 284 33.17 -22.05 0.07
CA ALA A 284 33.89 -20.77 0.05
C ALA A 284 33.80 -20.02 1.40
N ARG A 285 32.74 -20.28 2.19
CA ARG A 285 32.52 -19.71 3.53
C ARG A 285 32.21 -20.81 4.55
N PRO A 286 33.22 -21.49 5.10
CA PRO A 286 33.02 -22.64 5.99
C PRO A 286 32.24 -22.31 7.27
N ALA A 287 32.42 -21.11 7.84
CA ALA A 287 31.70 -20.68 9.05
C ALA A 287 30.19 -20.49 8.79
N ASP A 288 29.83 -19.88 7.65
CA ASP A 288 28.43 -19.68 7.25
C ASP A 288 27.76 -21.03 6.95
N TYR A 289 28.49 -21.91 6.26
CA TYR A 289 28.09 -23.29 6.00
C TYR A 289 27.81 -24.04 7.32
N ALA A 290 28.75 -23.99 8.28
CA ALA A 290 28.60 -24.65 9.58
C ALA A 290 27.34 -24.19 10.31
N THR A 291 27.13 -22.87 10.34
CA THR A 291 25.98 -22.23 10.98
C THR A 291 24.67 -22.71 10.36
N ASN A 292 24.57 -22.65 9.03
CA ASN A 292 23.36 -23.04 8.31
C ASN A 292 23.01 -24.53 8.46
N VAL A 293 24.01 -25.41 8.34
CA VAL A 293 23.78 -26.85 8.45
C VAL A 293 23.37 -27.21 9.88
N THR A 294 24.04 -26.65 10.89
CA THR A 294 23.71 -26.88 12.31
C THR A 294 22.29 -26.41 12.63
N ALA A 295 21.94 -25.18 12.23
CA ALA A 295 20.59 -24.65 12.44
C ALA A 295 19.52 -25.49 11.72
N THR A 296 19.81 -25.97 10.50
CA THR A 296 18.90 -26.81 9.73
C THR A 296 18.65 -28.16 10.39
N LEU A 297 19.69 -28.79 10.94
CA LEU A 297 19.55 -30.05 11.67
C LEU A 297 18.63 -29.91 12.88
N VAL A 298 18.70 -28.78 13.59
CA VAL A 298 17.80 -28.46 14.71
C VAL A 298 16.38 -28.21 14.22
N SER A 299 16.21 -27.30 13.25
CA SER A 299 14.91 -26.86 12.72
C SER A 299 14.10 -28.00 12.08
N THR A 300 14.79 -28.94 11.42
CA THR A 300 14.15 -30.07 10.72
C THR A 300 14.04 -31.34 11.57
N ASN A 301 14.51 -31.30 12.82
CA ASN A 301 14.39 -32.43 13.74
C ASN A 301 12.92 -32.80 13.93
N GLY A 302 12.61 -34.10 13.91
CA GLY A 302 11.24 -34.61 14.09
C GLY A 302 10.20 -34.08 13.08
N ASN A 303 10.61 -33.54 11.92
CA ASN A 303 9.72 -32.88 10.95
C ASN A 303 9.04 -31.59 11.48
N ALA A 304 9.61 -30.93 12.50
CA ALA A 304 9.04 -29.73 13.09
C ALA A 304 8.80 -28.61 12.05
N PHE A 305 9.83 -28.23 11.28
CA PHE A 305 9.68 -27.26 10.19
C PHE A 305 8.59 -27.65 9.18
N GLN A 306 8.56 -28.92 8.74
CA GLN A 306 7.60 -29.38 7.75
C GLN A 306 6.16 -29.25 8.25
N THR A 307 5.94 -29.51 9.55
CA THR A 307 4.65 -29.33 10.20
C THR A 307 4.23 -27.86 10.20
N LYS A 308 5.14 -26.95 10.58
CA LYS A 308 4.92 -25.50 10.52
C LYS A 308 4.55 -25.06 9.09
N LEU A 309 5.27 -25.55 8.08
CA LEU A 309 5.04 -25.21 6.68
C LEU A 309 3.67 -25.70 6.20
N ILE A 310 3.29 -26.94 6.52
CA ILE A 310 1.98 -27.50 6.12
C ILE A 310 0.85 -26.67 6.72
N GLN A 311 0.95 -26.29 8.00
CA GLN A 311 -0.04 -25.43 8.65
C GLN A 311 -0.11 -24.04 7.99
N ALA A 312 1.04 -23.41 7.72
CA ALA A 312 1.07 -22.11 7.08
C ALA A 312 0.50 -22.16 5.66
N ARG A 313 0.77 -23.22 4.89
CA ARG A 313 0.21 -23.44 3.55
C ARG A 313 -1.33 -23.50 3.55
N GLN A 314 -1.95 -24.04 4.60
CA GLN A 314 -3.41 -24.06 4.74
C GLN A 314 -4.02 -22.67 4.94
N ARG A 315 -3.21 -21.67 5.30
CA ARG A 315 -3.62 -20.27 5.41
C ARG A 315 -3.70 -19.56 4.06
N PHE A 316 -3.20 -20.16 2.97
CA PHE A 316 -3.19 -19.56 1.64
C PHE A 316 -4.04 -20.34 0.64
N ASN A 317 -4.62 -19.64 -0.34
CA ASN A 317 -5.32 -20.24 -1.46
C ASN A 317 -4.98 -19.55 -2.79
N ARG A 318 -5.66 -19.92 -3.89
CA ARG A 318 -5.43 -19.35 -5.23
C ARG A 318 -5.69 -17.84 -5.34
N ASN A 319 -6.46 -17.28 -4.42
CA ASN A 319 -6.78 -15.86 -4.36
C ASN A 319 -5.81 -15.11 -3.44
N SER A 320 -5.02 -15.82 -2.64
CA SER A 320 -4.02 -15.19 -1.78
C SER A 320 -2.90 -14.53 -2.59
N LYS A 321 -2.33 -13.45 -2.05
CA LYS A 321 -1.24 -12.68 -2.65
C LYS A 321 -0.05 -12.58 -1.67
N ILE A 322 1.16 -12.75 -2.19
CA ILE A 322 2.41 -12.53 -1.46
C ILE A 322 3.21 -11.47 -2.20
N ASP A 323 3.30 -10.28 -1.62
CA ASP A 323 4.05 -9.16 -2.17
C ASP A 323 5.46 -9.15 -1.57
N ILE A 324 6.45 -9.57 -2.35
CA ILE A 324 7.86 -9.47 -1.96
C ILE A 324 8.35 -8.06 -2.31
N ARG A 325 8.81 -7.34 -1.28
CA ARG A 325 9.39 -6.01 -1.39
C ARG A 325 10.85 -6.07 -1.00
N GLY A 326 11.69 -5.38 -1.78
CA GLY A 326 13.14 -5.49 -1.74
C GLY A 326 13.73 -5.25 -3.12
N CYS A 327 15.05 -5.12 -3.21
CA CYS A 327 15.73 -4.72 -4.43
C CYS A 327 15.61 -5.76 -5.57
N GLN A 328 14.92 -5.42 -6.66
CA GLN A 328 14.98 -6.13 -7.95
C GLN A 328 14.56 -7.61 -8.02
N VAL A 329 13.94 -8.21 -6.99
CA VAL A 329 13.60 -9.65 -6.99
C VAL A 329 12.77 -10.13 -8.19
N GLY A 330 11.95 -9.26 -8.76
CA GLY A 330 11.18 -9.53 -9.97
C GLY A 330 12.03 -9.75 -11.23
N ARG A 331 13.35 -9.52 -11.17
CA ARG A 331 14.29 -9.93 -12.24
C ARG A 331 14.47 -11.45 -12.29
N ASP A 332 14.25 -12.17 -11.19
CA ASP A 332 14.37 -13.62 -11.10
C ASP A 332 13.00 -14.26 -10.87
N GLN A 333 12.34 -14.63 -11.96
CA GLN A 333 10.99 -15.22 -11.91
C GLN A 333 11.00 -16.63 -11.30
N ASP A 334 12.11 -17.34 -11.44
CA ASP A 334 12.31 -18.67 -10.89
C ASP A 334 12.39 -18.64 -9.36
N PHE A 335 13.05 -17.62 -8.81
CA PHE A 335 13.05 -17.36 -7.38
C PHE A 335 11.64 -17.05 -6.86
N LEU A 336 10.88 -16.19 -7.54
CA LEU A 336 9.48 -15.91 -7.17
C LEU A 336 8.59 -17.16 -7.27
N ARG A 337 8.83 -18.02 -8.26
CA ARG A 337 8.13 -19.30 -8.40
C ARG A 337 8.48 -20.28 -7.29
N ALA A 338 9.73 -20.30 -6.83
CA ALA A 338 10.12 -21.11 -5.67
C ALA A 338 9.40 -20.67 -4.39
N ILE A 339 9.25 -19.36 -4.16
CA ILE A 339 8.43 -18.81 -3.06
C ILE A 339 6.97 -19.23 -3.20
N GLN A 340 6.41 -19.12 -4.41
CA GLN A 340 5.04 -19.54 -4.68
C GLN A 340 4.81 -21.02 -4.33
N GLN A 341 5.74 -21.90 -4.73
CA GLN A 341 5.69 -23.33 -4.43
C GLN A 341 5.89 -23.61 -2.94
N PHE A 342 6.71 -22.81 -2.27
CA PHE A 342 6.93 -22.92 -0.83
C PHE A 342 5.63 -22.65 -0.05
N PHE A 343 4.90 -21.58 -0.35
CA PHE A 343 3.64 -21.25 0.35
C PHE A 343 2.38 -21.94 -0.22
N GLY A 344 2.44 -22.57 -1.39
CA GLY A 344 1.31 -23.30 -2.01
C GLY A 344 1.20 -24.77 -1.57
N THR A 345 0.00 -25.36 -1.66
CA THR A 345 -0.25 -26.77 -1.31
C THR A 345 -0.25 -27.72 -2.51
N SER A 346 -0.62 -27.25 -3.71
CA SER A 346 -0.71 -28.06 -4.93
C SER A 346 -0.52 -27.20 -6.18
N GLY A 347 -0.48 -27.80 -7.38
CA GLY A 347 -0.37 -27.06 -8.64
C GLY A 347 -1.52 -26.10 -8.95
N THR A 348 -2.67 -26.25 -8.27
CA THR A 348 -3.90 -25.47 -8.52
C THR A 348 -4.32 -24.56 -7.36
N VAL A 349 -3.66 -24.67 -6.20
CA VAL A 349 -3.91 -23.85 -5.00
C VAL A 349 -2.60 -23.19 -4.57
N ARG A 350 -2.22 -22.14 -5.31
CA ARG A 350 -1.00 -21.36 -5.05
C ARG A 350 -1.33 -19.89 -4.91
N PRO A 351 -0.72 -19.17 -3.97
CA PRO A 351 -0.83 -17.73 -3.95
C PRO A 351 -0.20 -17.14 -5.21
N THR A 352 -0.65 -15.97 -5.64
CA THR A 352 0.13 -15.16 -6.58
C THR A 352 1.29 -14.53 -5.83
N VAL A 353 2.50 -14.54 -6.41
CA VAL A 353 3.66 -13.87 -5.84
C VAL A 353 4.06 -12.70 -6.73
N SER A 354 4.30 -11.52 -6.15
CA SER A 354 4.72 -10.32 -6.87
C SER A 354 6.05 -9.78 -6.35
N GLY A 355 6.81 -9.13 -7.23
CA GLY A 355 8.06 -8.47 -6.83
C GLY A 355 8.58 -7.46 -7.86
N PRO A 356 9.28 -6.40 -7.44
CA PRO A 356 9.82 -5.36 -8.32
C PRO A 356 11.04 -5.81 -9.14
N ARG A 357 11.19 -5.32 -10.37
CA ARG A 357 12.39 -5.45 -11.22
C ARG A 357 13.44 -4.39 -10.93
N TRP A 358 13.07 -3.37 -10.18
CA TRP A 358 13.88 -2.21 -9.86
C TRP A 358 14.21 -2.16 -8.37
N PHE A 359 15.20 -1.35 -8.00
CA PHE A 359 15.55 -1.15 -6.59
C PHE A 359 14.40 -0.46 -5.89
N GLN A 360 14.10 -0.84 -4.67
CA GLN A 360 13.12 -0.13 -3.85
C GLN A 360 13.86 0.68 -2.80
N HIS A 361 13.33 1.85 -2.49
CA HIS A 361 13.90 2.78 -1.57
C HIS A 361 12.78 3.45 -0.78
N PHE A 362 12.89 3.46 0.53
CA PHE A 362 11.99 4.21 1.40
C PHE A 362 12.69 5.53 1.74
N ASN A 363 12.55 6.52 0.86
CA ASN A 363 13.31 7.76 0.97
C ASN A 363 12.78 8.62 2.08
N GLU A 364 13.41 9.75 2.33
CA GLU A 364 12.89 10.78 3.20
C GLU A 364 12.33 11.93 2.33
N ILE A 365 11.04 12.30 2.46
CA ILE A 365 10.49 13.50 1.80
C ILE A 365 11.07 14.73 2.49
N GLY A 366 11.54 15.67 1.66
CA GLY A 366 12.02 16.97 2.09
C GLY A 366 10.93 17.82 2.77
N HIS A 367 11.34 18.99 3.24
CA HIS A 367 10.51 19.89 4.02
C HIS A 367 9.13 20.16 3.39
N ILE A 368 8.09 20.17 4.24
CA ILE A 368 6.81 20.78 3.87
C ILE A 368 7.07 22.28 3.71
N THR A 369 7.04 22.77 2.47
CA THR A 369 6.99 24.21 2.24
C THR A 369 5.60 24.68 2.62
N GLY A 370 5.50 25.28 3.80
CA GLY A 370 4.25 25.74 4.36
C GLY A 370 3.67 26.91 3.57
N LEU A 371 2.62 26.65 2.80
CA LEU A 371 1.76 27.72 2.29
C LEU A 371 0.85 28.17 3.43
N THR A 372 0.84 29.46 3.76
CA THR A 372 0.07 29.95 4.92
C THR A 372 -1.27 30.56 4.54
N ASN A 373 -1.46 30.93 3.27
CA ASN A 373 -2.63 31.67 2.82
C ASN A 373 -2.88 31.54 1.30
N ASN A 374 -3.97 32.14 0.84
CA ASN A 374 -4.36 32.17 -0.57
C ASN A 374 -3.28 32.79 -1.48
N ALA A 375 -2.61 33.87 -1.04
CA ALA A 375 -1.56 34.51 -1.84
C ALA A 375 -0.39 33.56 -2.11
N GLY A 376 0.00 32.75 -1.12
CA GLY A 376 1.00 31.69 -1.30
C GLY A 376 0.57 30.64 -2.33
N VAL A 377 -0.70 30.21 -2.32
CA VAL A 377 -1.22 29.27 -3.33
C VAL A 377 -1.19 29.89 -4.73
N VAL A 378 -1.56 31.16 -4.87
CA VAL A 378 -1.49 31.89 -6.14
C VAL A 378 -0.05 32.01 -6.64
N GLY A 379 0.89 32.35 -5.75
CA GLY A 379 2.32 32.40 -6.07
C GLY A 379 2.85 31.05 -6.55
N LEU A 380 2.54 29.96 -5.83
CA LEU A 380 2.97 28.61 -6.21
C LEU A 380 2.41 28.20 -7.58
N TYR A 381 1.13 28.49 -7.85
CA TYR A 381 0.49 28.13 -9.12
C TYR A 381 1.06 28.92 -10.31
N ASN A 382 1.33 30.22 -10.14
CA ASN A 382 1.76 31.10 -11.22
C ASN A 382 3.28 31.06 -11.46
N SER A 383 4.06 30.93 -10.39
CA SER A 383 5.53 31.08 -10.43
C SER A 383 6.28 29.77 -10.17
N GLY A 384 5.61 28.73 -9.68
CA GLY A 384 6.25 27.47 -9.30
C GLY A 384 7.03 27.57 -7.98
N PHE A 385 7.96 26.65 -7.77
CA PHE A 385 8.82 26.60 -6.60
C PHE A 385 10.13 25.93 -6.97
N SER A 386 11.25 26.66 -6.98
CA SER A 386 12.55 26.11 -7.40
C SER A 386 12.87 24.80 -6.68
N PRO A 387 13.26 23.72 -7.39
CA PRO A 387 13.65 23.66 -8.82
C PRO A 387 12.50 23.46 -9.82
N TYR A 388 11.24 23.50 -9.39
CA TYR A 388 10.06 23.25 -10.21
C TYR A 388 9.50 24.53 -10.85
N SER A 389 9.30 24.48 -12.17
CA SER A 389 8.52 25.48 -12.89
C SER A 389 7.04 25.44 -12.52
N ALA A 390 6.32 26.54 -12.75
CA ALA A 390 4.87 26.62 -12.58
C ALA A 390 4.11 25.52 -13.35
N THR A 391 4.59 25.15 -14.54
CA THR A 391 3.98 24.07 -15.34
C THR A 391 4.14 22.70 -14.67
N GLN A 392 5.33 22.38 -14.15
CA GLN A 392 5.56 21.13 -13.43
C GLN A 392 4.72 21.04 -12.15
N VAL A 393 4.61 22.15 -11.41
CA VAL A 393 3.76 22.22 -10.22
C VAL A 393 2.30 21.93 -10.56
N ARG A 394 1.77 22.57 -11.61
CA ARG A 394 0.38 22.36 -12.05
C ARG A 394 0.14 20.91 -12.50
N GLN A 395 1.06 20.33 -13.25
CA GLN A 395 0.95 18.94 -13.71
C GLN A 395 0.92 17.95 -12.53
N GLN A 396 1.87 18.08 -11.59
CA GLN A 396 1.91 17.23 -10.40
C GLN A 396 0.64 17.41 -9.55
N PHE A 397 0.19 18.65 -9.35
CA PHE A 397 -1.06 18.94 -8.66
C PHE A 397 -2.27 18.25 -9.31
N GLU A 398 -2.43 18.34 -10.63
CA GLU A 398 -3.58 17.75 -11.33
C GLU A 398 -3.62 16.23 -11.21
N ASN A 399 -2.46 15.58 -11.24
CA ASN A 399 -2.33 14.14 -11.00
C ASN A 399 -2.85 13.77 -9.60
N TRP A 400 -2.41 14.49 -8.57
CA TRP A 400 -2.84 14.26 -7.19
C TRP A 400 -4.32 14.59 -6.97
N ALA A 401 -4.79 15.74 -7.45
CA ALA A 401 -6.20 16.11 -7.37
C ALA A 401 -7.11 15.03 -7.97
N THR A 402 -6.73 14.47 -9.12
CA THR A 402 -7.43 13.35 -9.75
C THR A 402 -7.38 12.08 -8.89
N ALA A 403 -6.23 11.76 -8.30
CA ALA A 403 -6.08 10.60 -7.42
C ALA A 403 -6.96 10.68 -6.15
N PHE A 404 -7.15 11.88 -5.58
CA PHE A 404 -8.07 12.10 -4.45
C PHE A 404 -9.54 12.22 -4.88
N GLY A 405 -9.84 12.27 -6.18
CA GLY A 405 -11.20 12.49 -6.70
C GLY A 405 -11.66 13.94 -6.64
N ILE A 406 -10.75 14.90 -6.43
CA ILE A 406 -11.05 16.33 -6.46
C ILE A 406 -11.07 16.79 -7.92
N THR A 407 -12.26 16.77 -8.51
CA THR A 407 -12.50 17.10 -9.92
C THR A 407 -13.14 18.47 -10.10
N GLN A 408 -13.38 18.87 -11.36
CA GLN A 408 -14.15 20.07 -11.69
C GLN A 408 -15.57 20.04 -11.09
N ALA A 409 -16.15 18.86 -10.86
CA ALA A 409 -17.47 18.73 -10.25
C ALA A 409 -17.55 19.36 -8.86
N HIS A 410 -16.47 19.33 -8.07
CA HIS A 410 -16.40 20.03 -6.79
C HIS A 410 -16.49 21.55 -6.96
N LEU A 411 -15.79 22.11 -7.95
CA LEU A 411 -15.85 23.55 -8.21
C LEU A 411 -17.22 23.96 -8.74
N THR A 412 -17.79 23.21 -9.68
CA THR A 412 -19.15 23.45 -10.19
C THR A 412 -20.16 23.40 -9.05
N PHE A 413 -20.07 22.40 -8.17
CA PHE A 413 -20.93 22.31 -6.98
C PHE A 413 -20.84 23.57 -6.12
N TRP A 414 -19.63 24.05 -5.81
CA TRP A 414 -19.47 25.26 -5.01
C TRP A 414 -19.96 26.51 -5.74
N GLN A 415 -19.71 26.63 -7.04
CA GLN A 415 -20.21 27.74 -7.84
C GLN A 415 -21.75 27.79 -7.83
N THR A 416 -22.41 26.64 -8.04
CA THR A 416 -23.88 26.54 -7.97
C THR A 416 -24.40 26.83 -6.57
N THR A 417 -23.78 26.25 -5.53
CA THR A 417 -24.21 26.41 -4.14
C THR A 417 -24.03 27.84 -3.63
N LEU A 418 -22.93 28.50 -3.99
CA LEU A 418 -22.63 29.86 -3.58
C LEU A 418 -23.34 30.91 -4.43
N ALA A 419 -23.88 30.53 -5.59
CA ALA A 419 -24.78 31.36 -6.40
C ALA A 419 -26.25 31.25 -5.97
N LEU A 420 -26.59 30.42 -4.99
CA LEU A 420 -27.92 30.41 -4.38
C LEU A 420 -28.22 31.74 -3.68
N GLY A 421 -29.49 32.12 -3.64
CA GLY A 421 -29.94 33.22 -2.78
C GLY A 421 -29.77 32.88 -1.29
N ALA A 422 -29.75 33.91 -0.44
CA ALA A 422 -29.37 33.76 0.97
C ALA A 422 -30.26 32.75 1.72
N LEU A 423 -31.58 32.74 1.45
CA LEU A 423 -32.50 31.78 2.08
C LEU A 423 -32.23 30.34 1.66
N ALA A 424 -32.02 30.10 0.36
CA ALA A 424 -31.78 28.77 -0.19
C ALA A 424 -30.47 28.18 0.34
N PHE A 425 -29.43 29.01 0.45
CA PHE A 425 -28.18 28.60 1.09
C PHE A 425 -28.38 28.26 2.58
N CYS A 426 -29.12 29.10 3.33
CA CYS A 426 -29.34 28.90 4.77
C CYS A 426 -30.17 27.65 5.12
N ARG A 427 -30.88 27.06 4.16
CA ARG A 427 -31.58 25.76 4.38
C ARG A 427 -30.64 24.57 4.50
N LEU A 428 -29.38 24.72 4.12
CA LEU A 428 -28.34 23.68 4.19
C LEU A 428 -28.63 22.38 3.42
N GLN A 429 -29.72 22.29 2.65
CA GLN A 429 -30.08 21.08 1.88
C GLN A 429 -29.01 20.68 0.85
N TRP A 430 -28.18 21.64 0.43
CA TRP A 430 -27.05 21.41 -0.47
C TRP A 430 -25.95 20.54 0.15
N GLN A 431 -25.86 20.40 1.48
CA GLN A 431 -24.82 19.62 2.16
C GLN A 431 -24.81 18.14 1.75
N ALA A 432 -25.99 17.57 1.48
CA ALA A 432 -26.11 16.20 0.99
C ALA A 432 -25.51 16.01 -0.41
N ASN A 433 -25.47 17.07 -1.22
CA ASN A 433 -25.03 17.03 -2.62
C ASN A 433 -23.56 17.37 -2.83
N ILE A 434 -22.79 17.57 -1.75
CA ILE A 434 -21.34 17.74 -1.85
C ILE A 434 -20.77 16.50 -2.58
N PRO A 435 -19.98 16.66 -3.65
CA PRO A 435 -19.43 15.52 -4.38
C PRO A 435 -18.53 14.67 -3.48
N GLU A 436 -18.58 13.34 -3.66
CA GLU A 436 -17.72 12.42 -2.91
C GLU A 436 -16.29 12.42 -3.45
N ALA A 437 -15.34 12.37 -2.53
CA ALA A 437 -13.93 12.12 -2.83
C ALA A 437 -13.64 10.61 -2.86
N ARG A 438 -12.53 10.21 -3.47
CA ARG A 438 -12.12 8.79 -3.52
C ARG A 438 -11.72 8.24 -2.16
N ILE A 439 -11.26 9.10 -1.26
CA ILE A 439 -10.96 8.76 0.13
C ILE A 439 -11.78 9.65 1.08
N PRO A 440 -12.08 9.19 2.30
CA PRO A 440 -12.73 10.03 3.30
C PRO A 440 -11.87 11.23 3.70
N ILE A 441 -12.39 12.45 3.52
CA ILE A 441 -11.73 13.71 3.89
C ILE A 441 -12.48 14.32 5.08
N HIS A 442 -11.83 14.41 6.24
CA HIS A 442 -12.44 14.92 7.49
C HIS A 442 -13.05 16.31 7.33
N ARG A 443 -12.36 17.23 6.64
CA ARG A 443 -12.85 18.60 6.45
C ARG A 443 -14.09 18.67 5.56
N LEU A 444 -14.19 17.80 4.56
CA LEU A 444 -15.37 17.68 3.72
C LEU A 444 -16.54 17.10 4.52
N ASN A 445 -16.28 16.04 5.30
CA ASN A 445 -17.27 15.42 6.18
C ASN A 445 -17.77 16.38 7.25
N ARG A 446 -16.89 17.21 7.82
CA ARG A 446 -17.25 18.26 8.79
C ARG A 446 -18.20 19.29 8.17
N ILE A 447 -18.04 19.65 6.89
CA ILE A 447 -18.99 20.54 6.22
C ILE A 447 -20.34 19.84 6.05
N ARG A 448 -20.37 18.54 5.68
CA ARG A 448 -21.62 17.77 5.53
C ARG A 448 -22.41 17.70 6.83
N SER A 449 -21.75 17.64 7.99
CA SER A 449 -22.38 17.54 9.30
C SER A 449 -22.42 18.85 10.11
N ALA A 450 -21.90 19.95 9.56
CA ALA A 450 -21.86 21.23 10.26
C ALA A 450 -23.28 21.78 10.47
N GLY A 451 -23.58 22.15 11.71
CA GLY A 451 -24.76 22.95 12.02
C GLY A 451 -24.64 24.39 11.49
N PHE A 452 -25.76 25.11 11.51
CA PHE A 452 -25.85 26.47 10.95
C PHE A 452 -24.82 27.45 11.55
N THR A 453 -24.49 27.31 12.84
CA THR A 453 -23.50 28.17 13.50
C THR A 453 -22.08 27.99 12.96
N ASP A 454 -21.72 26.76 12.58
CA ASP A 454 -20.33 26.41 12.22
C ASP A 454 -20.07 26.40 10.72
N VAL A 455 -21.12 26.28 9.90
CA VAL A 455 -20.99 26.05 8.45
C VAL A 455 -20.23 27.17 7.73
N PHE A 456 -20.46 28.43 8.11
CA PHE A 456 -19.78 29.59 7.52
C PHE A 456 -18.28 29.56 7.78
N ALA A 457 -17.88 29.24 9.02
CA ALA A 457 -16.47 29.08 9.37
C ALA A 457 -15.84 27.85 8.69
N ALA A 458 -16.59 26.75 8.60
CA ALA A 458 -16.10 25.51 7.96
C ALA A 458 -15.80 25.71 6.47
N ILE A 459 -16.72 26.36 5.72
CA ILE A 459 -16.52 26.68 4.30
C ILE A 459 -15.39 27.71 4.14
N ALA A 460 -15.36 28.76 4.94
CA ALA A 460 -14.33 29.81 4.85
C ALA A 460 -12.92 29.24 5.07
N ASN A 461 -12.78 28.29 6.00
CA ASN A 461 -11.54 27.57 6.24
C ASN A 461 -11.08 26.68 5.08
N VAL A 462 -12.01 26.13 4.29
CA VAL A 462 -11.69 25.29 3.12
C VAL A 462 -11.44 26.15 1.86
N LEU A 463 -12.13 27.28 1.74
CA LEU A 463 -11.96 28.22 0.62
C LEU A 463 -10.89 29.29 0.89
N LEU A 464 -10.22 29.25 2.04
CA LEU A 464 -9.09 30.09 2.43
C LEU A 464 -9.39 31.60 2.43
N PHE A 465 -10.51 31.98 3.05
CA PHE A 465 -10.84 33.38 3.33
C PHE A 465 -11.35 33.57 4.77
N ASN A 466 -11.29 34.79 5.29
CA ASN A 466 -11.71 35.13 6.66
C ASN A 466 -12.50 36.45 6.74
N THR A 467 -12.81 37.07 5.60
CA THR A 467 -13.57 38.31 5.51
C THR A 467 -15.07 38.04 5.36
N ASN A 468 -15.90 39.00 5.77
CA ASN A 468 -17.36 38.95 5.62
C ASN A 468 -18.05 37.73 6.27
N LEU A 469 -17.43 37.12 7.28
CA LEU A 469 -18.09 36.11 8.12
C LEU A 469 -19.24 36.74 8.91
N PRO A 470 -20.46 36.15 8.92
CA PRO A 470 -21.53 36.59 9.80
C PRO A 470 -21.10 36.54 11.26
N SER A 471 -21.38 37.59 12.03
CA SER A 471 -21.07 37.63 13.46
C SER A 471 -21.98 36.68 14.25
N THR A 472 -21.57 36.31 15.46
CA THR A 472 -22.38 35.45 16.35
C THR A 472 -23.80 36.00 16.53
N ALA A 473 -23.95 37.32 16.71
CA ALA A 473 -25.26 37.96 16.83
C ALA A 473 -26.10 37.85 15.56
N GLN A 474 -25.48 37.99 14.38
CA GLN A 474 -26.17 37.84 13.09
C GLN A 474 -26.60 36.39 12.86
N ILE A 475 -25.74 35.42 13.20
CA ILE A 475 -26.05 33.99 13.13
C ILE A 475 -27.24 33.66 14.04
N SER A 476 -27.23 34.11 15.30
CA SER A 476 -28.35 33.88 16.23
C SER A 476 -29.67 34.46 15.71
N ALA A 477 -29.64 35.66 15.13
CA ALA A 477 -30.82 36.28 14.55
C ALA A 477 -31.39 35.50 13.35
N MET A 478 -30.54 34.90 12.51
CA MET A 478 -30.96 34.04 11.40
C MET A 478 -31.38 32.65 11.87
N ASN A 479 -30.74 32.10 12.90
CA ASN A 479 -31.02 30.77 13.44
C ASN A 479 -32.48 30.65 13.92
N ALA A 480 -33.02 31.72 14.52
CA ALA A 480 -34.42 31.80 14.93
C ALA A 480 -35.42 31.73 13.75
N LEU A 481 -34.98 31.99 12.52
CA LEU A 481 -35.82 32.01 11.32
C LEU A 481 -35.74 30.71 10.50
N LEU A 482 -34.79 29.80 10.80
CA LEU A 482 -34.58 28.57 10.04
C LEU A 482 -35.83 27.69 9.87
N PRO A 483 -36.70 27.50 10.89
CA PRO A 483 -37.90 26.67 10.73
C PRO A 483 -38.85 27.15 9.63
N ASN A 484 -38.83 28.44 9.31
CA ASN A 484 -39.74 29.05 8.35
C ASN A 484 -39.22 29.02 6.91
N LEU A 485 -37.92 28.75 6.69
CA LEU A 485 -37.28 28.93 5.39
C LEU A 485 -37.89 28.07 4.28
N ALA A 486 -38.31 26.84 4.58
CA ALA A 486 -38.93 25.96 3.59
C ALA A 486 -40.25 26.55 3.05
N ALA A 487 -41.09 27.05 3.95
CA ALA A 487 -42.35 27.70 3.59
C ALA A 487 -42.09 29.01 2.82
N TRP A 488 -41.18 29.85 3.32
CA TRP A 488 -40.89 31.14 2.69
C TRP A 488 -40.33 31.01 1.27
N ILE A 489 -39.43 30.05 1.01
CA ILE A 489 -38.93 29.81 -0.34
C ILE A 489 -40.06 29.35 -1.25
N SER A 490 -40.91 28.41 -0.81
CA SER A 490 -42.06 27.96 -1.59
C SER A 490 -43.02 29.12 -1.92
N GLN A 491 -43.32 29.98 -0.94
CA GLN A 491 -44.16 31.17 -1.13
C GLN A 491 -43.54 32.18 -2.09
N LEU A 492 -42.23 32.42 -1.99
CA LEU A 492 -41.51 33.35 -2.85
C LEU A 492 -41.25 32.81 -4.26
N ASP A 493 -41.18 31.50 -4.48
CA ASP A 493 -40.91 30.91 -5.79
C ASP A 493 -42.17 30.50 -6.55
N THR A 494 -43.32 30.42 -5.87
CA THR A 494 -44.58 30.13 -6.56
C THR A 494 -45.00 31.31 -7.44
N ALA A 495 -45.19 31.06 -8.73
CA ALA A 495 -45.72 32.05 -9.66
C ALA A 495 -47.16 32.44 -9.27
N ILE A 496 -47.50 33.71 -9.43
CA ILE A 496 -48.86 34.21 -9.18
C ILE A 496 -49.66 34.07 -10.48
N PRO A 497 -50.70 33.23 -10.54
CA PRO A 497 -51.48 33.03 -11.77
C PRO A 497 -52.16 34.32 -12.22
N GLY A 498 -52.21 34.57 -13.54
CA GLY A 498 -52.94 35.71 -14.10
C GLY A 498 -54.45 35.69 -13.79
N THR A 499 -54.99 34.52 -13.45
CA THR A 499 -56.38 34.28 -13.06
C THR A 499 -56.62 34.24 -11.55
N ALA A 500 -55.64 34.65 -10.73
CA ALA A 500 -55.75 34.61 -9.28
C ALA A 500 -56.94 35.43 -8.75
N THR A 501 -57.77 34.82 -7.92
CA THR A 501 -58.93 35.45 -7.27
C THR A 501 -58.51 36.49 -6.23
N PRO A 502 -59.37 37.47 -5.89
CA PRO A 502 -59.07 38.46 -4.85
C PRO A 502 -58.63 37.84 -3.51
N ALA A 503 -59.25 36.72 -3.10
CA ALA A 503 -58.87 36.00 -1.87
C ALA A 503 -57.45 35.39 -1.95
N GLN A 504 -57.08 34.84 -3.10
CA GLN A 504 -55.72 34.32 -3.34
C GLN A 504 -54.68 35.45 -3.34
N LEU A 505 -54.99 36.59 -3.95
CA LEU A 505 -54.12 37.77 -3.94
C LEU A 505 -53.92 38.30 -2.51
N ALA A 506 -55.00 38.40 -1.71
CA ALA A 506 -54.92 38.81 -0.30
C ALA A 506 -54.09 37.85 0.56
N THR A 507 -54.21 36.54 0.31
CA THR A 507 -53.38 35.52 0.96
C THR A 507 -51.90 35.73 0.64
N ARG A 508 -51.55 35.87 -0.65
CA ARG A 508 -50.17 36.13 -1.09
C ARG A 508 -49.59 37.41 -0.51
N PHE A 509 -50.38 38.48 -0.45
CA PHE A 509 -49.96 39.72 0.22
C PHE A 509 -49.57 39.49 1.68
N THR A 510 -50.41 38.74 2.41
CA THR A 510 -50.19 38.43 3.83
C THR A 510 -48.93 37.59 4.03
N GLU A 511 -48.68 36.61 3.15
CA GLU A 511 -47.45 35.82 3.14
C GLU A 511 -46.21 36.70 2.94
N PHE A 512 -46.19 37.54 1.90
CA PHE A 512 -45.06 38.43 1.62
C PHE A 512 -44.83 39.45 2.74
N LYS A 513 -45.90 40.00 3.33
CA LYS A 513 -45.81 40.89 4.49
C LYS A 513 -45.17 40.17 5.69
N THR A 514 -45.62 38.95 5.99
CA THR A 514 -45.08 38.14 7.10
C THR A 514 -43.59 37.86 6.91
N ILE A 515 -43.19 37.48 5.70
CA ILE A 515 -41.77 37.26 5.35
C ILE A 515 -41.00 38.57 5.54
N TYR A 516 -41.46 39.67 4.94
CA TYR A 516 -40.80 40.97 4.99
C TYR A 516 -40.56 41.46 6.43
N GLU A 517 -41.60 41.40 7.28
CA GLU A 517 -41.51 41.83 8.68
C GLU A 517 -40.57 40.93 9.50
N ALA A 518 -40.51 39.63 9.19
CA ALA A 518 -39.61 38.71 9.88
C ALA A 518 -38.13 38.93 9.51
N VAL A 519 -37.84 39.25 8.25
CA VAL A 519 -36.47 39.37 7.71
C VAL A 519 -35.87 40.78 7.82
N ASP A 520 -36.69 41.83 7.95
CA ASP A 520 -36.19 43.19 8.15
C ASP A 520 -35.85 43.43 9.64
N ARG A 521 -34.57 43.70 9.92
CA ARG A 521 -34.05 43.85 11.30
C ARG A 521 -34.58 45.05 12.06
N ARG A 522 -35.26 45.99 11.38
CA ARG A 522 -35.88 47.17 12.00
C ARG A 522 -37.20 46.83 12.69
N PHE A 523 -37.81 45.68 12.37
CA PHE A 523 -38.96 45.19 13.12
C PHE A 523 -38.49 44.51 14.42
N GLY A 524 -39.11 44.88 15.54
CA GLY A 524 -38.79 44.38 16.88
C GLY A 524 -37.77 45.21 17.67
N SER A 525 -37.17 46.25 17.09
CA SER A 525 -36.19 47.13 17.78
C SER A 525 -36.77 48.41 18.39
N GLY A 526 -38.10 48.49 18.55
CA GLY A 526 -38.79 49.61 19.23
C GLY A 526 -39.00 50.89 18.40
N GLY A 527 -38.35 51.04 17.25
CA GLY A 527 -38.40 52.27 16.43
C GLY A 527 -39.47 52.31 15.32
N GLY A 528 -40.14 51.20 15.01
CA GLY A 528 -41.07 51.09 13.88
C GLY A 528 -40.38 51.27 12.51
N VAL A 529 -41.06 50.91 11.43
CA VAL A 529 -40.59 51.17 10.04
C VAL A 529 -41.61 52.08 9.38
N SER A 530 -41.19 53.26 8.92
CA SER A 530 -42.11 54.22 8.32
C SER A 530 -42.65 53.71 6.99
N ALA A 531 -43.82 54.21 6.54
CA ALA A 531 -44.46 53.76 5.31
C ALA A 531 -43.53 53.87 4.07
N ALA A 532 -42.76 54.96 3.97
CA ALA A 532 -41.80 55.19 2.89
C ALA A 532 -40.60 54.22 2.90
N GLN A 533 -40.34 53.57 4.03
CA GLN A 533 -39.23 52.65 4.22
C GLN A 533 -39.60 51.18 3.99
N ARG A 534 -40.89 50.87 3.81
CA ARG A 534 -41.37 49.49 3.64
C ARG A 534 -41.30 49.07 2.18
N VAL A 535 -40.84 47.85 1.96
CA VAL A 535 -40.96 47.18 0.65
C VAL A 535 -42.38 46.67 0.45
N ILE A 536 -42.96 46.07 1.51
CA ILE A 536 -44.36 45.63 1.53
C ILE A 536 -45.15 46.57 2.44
N PRO A 537 -46.23 47.22 1.96
CA PRO A 537 -47.01 48.14 2.78
C PRO A 537 -47.72 47.43 3.94
N ALA A 538 -48.15 48.19 4.96
CA ALA A 538 -48.77 47.63 6.16
C ALA A 538 -50.16 47.05 5.88
N THR A 539 -50.84 47.65 4.91
CA THR A 539 -52.16 47.31 4.40
C THR A 539 -52.07 47.04 2.90
N ALA A 540 -52.88 46.12 2.39
CA ALA A 540 -52.91 45.83 0.96
C ALA A 540 -53.41 47.05 0.17
N PRO A 541 -52.79 47.39 -0.98
CA PRO A 541 -53.30 48.43 -1.86
C PRO A 541 -54.65 48.04 -2.47
N SER A 542 -55.48 49.02 -2.81
CA SER A 542 -56.76 48.84 -3.50
C SER A 542 -56.75 49.58 -4.84
N PRO A 543 -56.89 48.89 -5.99
CA PRO A 543 -57.06 47.45 -6.14
C PRO A 543 -55.74 46.67 -5.96
N LEU A 544 -55.81 45.47 -5.38
CA LEU A 544 -54.69 44.53 -5.34
C LEU A 544 -54.69 43.70 -6.63
N THR A 545 -53.60 43.74 -7.39
CA THR A 545 -53.49 43.06 -8.69
C THR A 545 -52.32 42.08 -8.72
N VAL A 546 -52.35 41.15 -9.68
CA VAL A 546 -51.23 40.21 -9.94
C VAL A 546 -49.93 40.96 -10.19
N ALA A 547 -49.96 42.04 -11.00
CA ALA A 547 -48.79 42.83 -11.33
C ALA A 547 -48.14 43.48 -10.08
N ILE A 548 -48.95 44.01 -9.16
CA ILE A 548 -48.46 44.57 -7.89
C ILE A 548 -47.76 43.49 -7.05
N LEU A 549 -48.38 42.33 -6.89
CA LEU A 549 -47.80 41.25 -6.09
C LEU A 549 -46.55 40.64 -6.72
N SER A 550 -46.48 40.49 -8.05
CA SER A 550 -45.26 40.08 -8.74
C SER A 550 -44.14 41.11 -8.56
N GLY A 551 -44.48 42.40 -8.54
CA GLY A 551 -43.56 43.47 -8.18
C GLY A 551 -43.03 43.33 -6.74
N TYR A 552 -43.93 43.14 -5.77
CA TYR A 552 -43.59 42.90 -4.37
C TYR A 552 -42.75 41.64 -4.16
N GLN A 553 -43.07 40.54 -4.85
CA GLN A 553 -42.30 39.31 -4.82
C GLN A 553 -40.85 39.56 -5.26
N THR A 554 -40.67 40.28 -6.37
CA THR A 554 -39.35 40.65 -6.89
C THR A 554 -38.60 41.55 -5.91
N GLN A 555 -39.23 42.63 -5.44
CA GLN A 555 -38.63 43.57 -4.49
C GLN A 555 -38.27 42.91 -3.16
N LEU A 556 -39.09 41.97 -2.68
CA LEU A 556 -38.84 41.23 -1.44
C LEU A 556 -37.65 40.27 -1.60
N LYS A 557 -37.55 39.55 -2.74
CA LYS A 557 -36.34 38.76 -3.05
C LYS A 557 -35.09 39.64 -3.05
N THR A 558 -35.13 40.77 -3.75
CA THR A 558 -34.03 41.75 -3.77
C THR A 558 -33.73 42.31 -2.37
N PHE A 559 -34.76 42.56 -1.55
CA PHE A 559 -34.58 43.03 -0.19
C PHE A 559 -33.82 42.02 0.66
N ILE A 560 -34.23 40.76 0.62
CA ILE A 560 -33.65 39.68 1.41
C ILE A 560 -32.18 39.48 1.09
N ASP A 561 -31.82 39.46 -0.20
CA ASP A 561 -30.45 39.20 -0.62
C ASP A 561 -29.56 40.45 -0.45
N SER A 562 -30.05 41.64 -0.84
CA SER A 562 -29.16 42.79 -1.07
C SER A 562 -29.38 43.99 -0.14
N ASN A 563 -30.54 44.12 0.51
CA ASN A 563 -30.81 45.31 1.34
C ASN A 563 -30.02 45.23 2.66
N THR A 564 -29.35 46.32 3.03
CA THR A 564 -28.56 46.37 4.26
C THR A 564 -29.38 46.04 5.50
N ASN A 565 -30.69 46.31 5.50
CA ASN A 565 -31.61 46.02 6.60
C ASN A 565 -32.14 44.59 6.67
N SER A 566 -31.86 43.75 5.67
CA SER A 566 -32.17 42.32 5.76
C SER A 566 -31.26 41.63 6.78
N LYS A 567 -31.86 40.77 7.62
CA LYS A 567 -31.13 39.86 8.52
C LYS A 567 -30.24 38.87 7.75
N PHE A 568 -30.55 38.60 6.48
CA PHE A 568 -29.81 37.68 5.60
C PHE A 568 -28.74 38.37 4.73
N GLN A 569 -28.68 39.70 4.70
CA GLN A 569 -27.66 40.44 3.95
C GLN A 569 -26.20 40.06 4.31
N PRO A 570 -25.85 39.75 5.57
CA PRO A 570 -24.54 39.21 5.90
C PRO A 570 -24.20 37.91 5.15
N VAL A 571 -25.19 37.05 4.91
CA VAL A 571 -25.02 35.82 4.13
C VAL A 571 -24.72 36.15 2.67
N GLN A 572 -25.44 37.09 2.06
CA GLN A 572 -25.15 37.46 0.67
C GLN A 572 -23.74 38.05 0.50
N ARG A 573 -23.27 38.88 1.43
CA ARG A 573 -21.88 39.37 1.44
C ARG A 573 -20.87 38.23 1.59
N TYR A 574 -21.16 37.29 2.46
CA TYR A 574 -20.36 36.08 2.63
C TYR A 574 -20.29 35.26 1.35
N LEU A 575 -21.44 34.96 0.72
CA LEU A 575 -21.52 34.20 -0.53
C LEU A 575 -20.79 34.89 -1.69
N THR A 576 -20.93 36.21 -1.81
CA THR A 576 -20.19 37.02 -2.79
C THR A 576 -18.67 36.91 -2.60
N THR A 577 -18.21 36.86 -1.35
CA THR A 577 -16.78 36.68 -1.05
C THR A 577 -16.33 35.25 -1.35
N ALA A 578 -17.16 34.26 -0.99
CA ALA A 578 -16.88 32.84 -1.18
C ALA A 578 -16.84 32.44 -2.66
N ILE A 579 -17.77 32.95 -3.49
CA ILE A 579 -17.84 32.59 -4.91
C ILE A 579 -16.58 33.02 -5.67
N ALA A 580 -15.99 34.17 -5.31
CA ALA A 580 -14.71 34.61 -5.86
C ALA A 580 -13.56 33.64 -5.54
N GLN A 581 -13.66 32.83 -4.48
CA GLN A 581 -12.64 31.83 -4.14
C GLN A 581 -12.75 30.54 -4.96
N VAL A 582 -13.86 30.32 -5.66
CA VAL A 582 -14.08 29.12 -6.50
C VAL A 582 -14.11 29.44 -8.00
N GLN A 583 -13.75 30.66 -8.37
CA GLN A 583 -13.66 31.13 -9.75
C GLN A 583 -12.20 31.31 -10.19
N GLY A 584 -11.94 31.03 -11.47
CA GLY A 584 -10.65 31.23 -12.11
C GLY A 584 -9.51 30.34 -11.57
N ASN A 585 -8.33 30.53 -12.13
CA ASN A 585 -7.11 29.90 -11.61
C ASN A 585 -6.59 30.70 -10.40
N PRO A 586 -6.14 30.06 -9.30
CA PRO A 586 -5.98 28.62 -9.07
C PRO A 586 -7.06 28.01 -8.14
N ALA A 587 -8.36 28.23 -8.40
CA ALA A 587 -9.45 27.83 -7.51
C ALA A 587 -9.42 26.35 -7.09
N LYS A 588 -9.13 25.43 -8.03
CA LYS A 588 -9.06 23.98 -7.75
C LYS A 588 -7.96 23.66 -6.74
N MET A 589 -6.77 24.24 -6.91
CA MET A 589 -5.64 24.04 -6.01
C MET A 589 -5.88 24.65 -4.63
N ARG A 590 -6.50 25.84 -4.58
CA ARG A 590 -6.94 26.48 -3.34
C ARG A 590 -7.87 25.58 -2.55
N TYR A 591 -8.93 25.09 -3.20
CA TYR A 591 -9.90 24.18 -2.59
C TYR A 591 -9.22 22.89 -2.08
N TYR A 592 -8.40 22.26 -2.92
CA TYR A 592 -7.65 21.05 -2.59
C TYR A 592 -6.77 21.21 -1.35
N LEU A 593 -5.94 22.27 -1.32
CA LEU A 593 -5.06 22.54 -0.18
C LEU A 593 -5.84 22.98 1.07
N GLY A 594 -6.96 23.69 0.90
CA GLY A 594 -7.83 24.09 2.01
C GLY A 594 -8.58 22.92 2.66
N LEU A 595 -8.85 21.86 1.90
CA LEU A 595 -9.27 20.55 2.43
C LEU A 595 -8.17 19.85 3.25
N GLY A 596 -6.95 20.40 3.27
CA GLY A 596 -5.80 19.83 3.98
C GLY A 596 -5.14 18.68 3.22
N LEU A 597 -5.39 18.55 1.92
CA LEU A 597 -4.77 17.52 1.09
C LEU A 597 -3.40 18.00 0.61
N PRO A 598 -2.34 17.18 0.72
CA PRO A 598 -1.04 17.53 0.17
C PRO A 598 -0.83 16.95 -1.23
N PHE A 599 0.15 17.45 -1.96
CA PHE A 599 0.63 16.84 -3.19
C PHE A 599 2.14 16.87 -3.26
N LEU A 600 2.76 15.91 -3.94
CA LEU A 600 4.21 15.81 -4.04
C LEU A 600 4.71 16.48 -5.31
N LEU A 601 5.66 17.38 -5.14
CA LEU A 601 6.55 17.80 -6.21
C LEU A 601 7.72 16.84 -6.28
N TYR A 602 7.89 16.29 -7.46
CA TYR A 602 8.76 15.15 -7.67
C TYR A 602 9.67 15.33 -8.89
N ASN A 603 10.98 15.20 -8.70
CA ASN A 603 11.99 15.39 -9.73
C ASN A 603 12.82 14.10 -9.92
N PRO A 604 12.59 13.34 -11.01
CA PRO A 604 13.33 12.12 -11.33
C PRO A 604 14.76 12.28 -11.80
N ALA A 605 15.24 13.51 -11.93
CA ALA A 605 16.66 13.75 -12.14
C ALA A 605 17.37 14.26 -10.87
N ALA A 606 16.65 14.46 -9.76
CA ALA A 606 17.24 15.02 -8.56
C ALA A 606 18.11 13.99 -7.82
N THR A 607 19.40 14.31 -7.67
CA THR A 607 20.34 13.59 -6.82
C THR A 607 20.23 13.99 -5.34
N ASN A 608 19.51 15.07 -5.04
CA ASN A 608 19.28 15.58 -3.69
C ASN A 608 17.84 15.29 -3.27
N ALA A 609 17.64 14.51 -2.20
CA ALA A 609 16.33 14.17 -1.66
C ALA A 609 15.51 15.41 -1.25
N ASN A 610 16.17 16.52 -0.89
CA ASN A 610 15.52 17.79 -0.56
C ASN A 610 14.83 18.45 -1.76
N HIS A 611 15.04 17.97 -2.98
CA HIS A 611 14.29 18.44 -4.14
C HIS A 611 12.92 17.77 -4.25
N ASN A 612 12.63 16.68 -3.54
CA ASN A 612 11.30 16.07 -3.50
C ASN A 612 10.52 16.64 -2.31
N LEU A 613 9.42 17.33 -2.59
CA LEU A 613 8.76 18.21 -1.62
C LEU A 613 7.29 17.88 -1.50
N LEU A 614 6.82 17.64 -0.27
CA LEU A 614 5.39 17.54 0.01
C LEU A 614 4.82 18.95 0.20
N ILE A 615 3.96 19.38 -0.71
CA ILE A 615 3.28 20.67 -0.61
C ILE A 615 2.02 20.50 0.22
N ALA A 616 1.92 21.26 1.30
CA ALA A 616 0.74 21.32 2.16
C ALA A 616 0.52 22.75 2.68
N LEU A 617 -0.70 23.04 3.09
CA LEU A 617 -1.04 24.31 3.72
C LEU A 617 -0.76 24.23 5.24
N THR A 618 0.01 25.19 5.76
CA THR A 618 0.31 25.35 7.18
C THR A 618 -0.85 26.06 7.88
N ASP A 619 -1.22 25.58 9.07
CA ASP A 619 -2.13 26.32 9.95
C ASP A 619 -1.34 27.32 10.78
N THR A 620 -1.62 28.61 10.63
CA THR A 620 -0.98 29.69 11.39
C THR A 620 -1.85 30.19 12.55
N SER A 621 -3.03 29.60 12.78
CA SER A 621 -3.98 30.06 13.79
C SER A 621 -3.89 29.25 15.10
N GLY A 622 -3.25 29.84 16.12
CA GLY A 622 -3.33 29.40 17.52
C GLY A 622 -2.53 28.14 17.90
N ALA A 623 -2.82 27.61 19.10
CA ALA A 623 -2.05 26.59 19.84
C ALA A 623 -1.97 25.18 19.18
N ALA A 624 -2.43 25.03 17.94
CA ALA A 624 -2.45 23.74 17.24
C ALA A 624 -1.91 23.86 15.80
N ALA A 625 -0.84 24.65 15.62
CA ALA A 625 -0.16 24.89 14.35
C ALA A 625 0.26 23.63 13.56
N ASN A 626 0.20 22.43 14.18
CA ASN A 626 0.54 21.15 13.55
C ASN A 626 -0.67 20.34 13.05
N ARG A 627 -1.92 20.71 13.38
CA ARG A 627 -3.09 19.86 13.08
C ARG A 627 -3.34 19.68 11.58
N ARG A 628 -3.27 20.75 10.79
CA ARG A 628 -3.52 20.67 9.34
C ARG A 628 -2.42 19.88 8.62
N GLN A 629 -1.18 19.98 9.08
CA GLN A 629 -0.05 19.23 8.54
C GLN A 629 -0.12 17.76 8.95
N ASN A 630 -0.51 17.46 10.20
CA ASN A 630 -0.82 16.09 10.63
C ASN A 630 -1.88 15.47 9.72
N ASP A 631 -3.00 16.16 9.51
CA ASP A 631 -4.07 15.69 8.62
C ASP A 631 -3.55 15.48 7.20
N ALA A 632 -2.74 16.41 6.67
CA ALA A 632 -2.14 16.29 5.35
C ALA A 632 -1.28 15.02 5.23
N ILE A 633 -0.37 14.77 6.18
CA ILE A 633 0.45 13.56 6.22
C ILE A 633 -0.42 12.31 6.29
N LYS A 634 -1.51 12.34 7.06
CA LYS A 634 -2.46 11.22 7.15
C LYS A 634 -3.14 10.93 5.82
N TYR A 635 -3.62 11.97 5.14
CA TYR A 635 -4.21 11.82 3.80
C TYR A 635 -3.19 11.39 2.76
N TRP A 636 -1.97 11.90 2.85
CA TRP A 636 -0.85 11.49 2.01
C TRP A 636 -0.58 10.00 2.11
N ILE A 637 -0.40 9.50 3.34
CA ILE A 637 -0.22 8.08 3.62
C ILE A 637 -1.42 7.30 3.06
N ARG A 638 -2.65 7.69 3.42
CA ARG A 638 -3.86 6.97 2.98
C ARG A 638 -4.01 6.92 1.46
N ALA A 639 -3.67 7.98 0.74
CA ALA A 639 -3.76 8.03 -0.71
C ALA A 639 -2.75 7.12 -1.42
N GLN A 640 -1.76 6.59 -0.70
CA GLN A 640 -0.88 5.56 -1.22
C GLN A 640 -1.52 4.17 -1.15
N TRP A 641 -2.70 4.01 -0.52
CA TRP A 641 -3.36 2.72 -0.34
C TRP A 641 -4.81 2.64 -0.86
N GLN A 642 -5.23 1.45 -1.31
CA GLN A 642 -6.57 1.06 -1.72
C GLN A 642 -6.93 -0.33 -1.18
N GLY A 643 -8.18 -0.75 -1.37
CA GLY A 643 -8.74 -1.95 -0.75
C GLY A 643 -9.46 -1.63 0.56
N ASN A 644 -9.47 -2.57 1.49
CA ASN A 644 -10.02 -2.43 2.83
C ASN A 644 -9.04 -1.61 3.69
N ILE A 645 -9.07 -0.29 3.53
CA ILE A 645 -8.23 0.64 4.28
C ILE A 645 -8.62 0.61 5.77
N PRO A 646 -7.71 0.20 6.68
CA PRO A 646 -7.99 0.20 8.12
C PRO A 646 -8.37 1.60 8.60
N SER A 647 -9.36 1.70 9.49
CA SER A 647 -9.78 2.99 10.05
C SER A 647 -8.64 3.72 10.78
N GLY A 648 -7.70 2.97 11.35
CA GLY A 648 -6.48 3.44 12.01
C GLY A 648 -5.31 3.77 11.08
N LEU A 649 -5.41 3.59 9.76
CA LEU A 649 -4.31 3.85 8.83
C LEU A 649 -3.90 5.33 8.92
N GLY A 650 -2.61 5.57 9.18
CA GLY A 650 -2.01 6.89 9.42
C GLY A 650 -2.41 7.55 10.75
N ALA A 651 -3.22 6.94 11.61
CA ALA A 651 -3.78 7.62 12.80
C ALA A 651 -2.70 8.18 13.74
N THR A 652 -1.57 7.47 13.85
CA THR A 652 -0.40 7.80 14.68
C THR A 652 0.59 8.76 14.01
N ALA A 653 0.44 9.03 12.70
CA ALA A 653 1.35 9.91 11.97
C ALA A 653 1.23 11.35 12.47
N THR A 654 2.37 11.96 12.82
CA THR A 654 2.46 13.35 13.28
C THR A 654 3.55 14.13 12.55
N PHE A 655 3.29 15.41 12.38
CA PHE A 655 4.17 16.46 11.88
C PHE A 655 5.20 16.77 12.96
N ALA A 656 6.28 15.99 12.97
CA ALA A 656 7.50 16.13 13.76
C ALA A 656 8.34 14.84 13.66
N GLN A 657 7.74 13.71 13.25
CA GLN A 657 8.52 12.53 12.89
C GLN A 657 9.45 12.92 11.74
N SER A 658 10.75 12.81 11.99
CA SER A 658 11.79 13.07 11.01
C SER A 658 11.43 12.37 9.70
N ARG A 659 11.13 13.19 8.69
CA ARG A 659 11.11 12.85 7.26
C ARG A 659 10.15 11.69 6.90
N HIS A 660 8.96 12.02 6.41
CA HIS A 660 7.99 11.04 5.90
C HIS A 660 8.54 10.32 4.68
N THR A 661 8.44 8.99 4.65
CA THR A 661 9.07 8.25 3.57
C THR A 661 8.12 7.89 2.44
N PRO A 662 8.35 8.33 1.18
CA PRO A 662 7.64 7.74 0.07
C PRO A 662 8.32 6.41 -0.24
N TRP A 663 7.53 5.48 -0.74
CA TRP A 663 8.11 4.34 -1.40
C TRP A 663 8.53 4.76 -2.80
N LEU A 664 9.78 4.52 -3.14
CA LEU A 664 10.39 4.91 -4.39
C LEU A 664 11.04 3.70 -5.01
N VAL A 665 11.10 3.72 -6.34
CA VAL A 665 11.73 2.65 -7.08
C VAL A 665 12.76 3.25 -8.03
N GLU A 666 13.97 2.70 -8.04
CA GLU A 666 15.15 3.22 -8.72
C GLU A 666 15.67 2.24 -9.80
N ASN A 667 15.94 2.77 -10.99
CA ASN A 667 16.64 2.04 -12.05
C ASN A 667 18.15 2.33 -12.00
N ARG A 668 18.93 1.44 -11.40
CA ARG A 668 20.39 1.54 -11.36
C ARG A 668 20.96 1.13 -12.72
N GLN A 669 21.47 2.07 -13.53
CA GLN A 669 22.29 1.71 -14.69
C GLN A 669 23.68 1.29 -14.22
N ALA A 670 24.11 0.09 -14.62
CA ALA A 670 25.36 -0.53 -14.14
C ALA A 670 26.64 0.02 -14.81
N THR A 671 26.55 0.95 -15.78
CA THR A 671 27.65 1.23 -16.72
C THR A 671 28.18 2.66 -16.73
N THR A 672 27.61 3.60 -15.96
CA THR A 672 28.19 4.93 -15.84
C THR A 672 29.00 4.97 -14.57
N GLY A 673 30.33 5.13 -14.66
CA GLY A 673 31.28 5.26 -13.54
C GLY A 673 31.06 6.48 -12.64
N LEU A 674 29.81 6.91 -12.49
CA LEU A 674 29.33 7.81 -11.47
C LEU A 674 29.18 6.99 -10.19
N SER A 675 29.78 7.47 -9.10
CA SER A 675 29.58 6.93 -7.74
C SER A 675 28.11 6.93 -7.29
N THR A 676 27.24 7.59 -8.05
CA THR A 676 25.79 7.62 -7.89
C THR A 676 25.11 7.62 -9.28
N PRO A 677 24.40 6.55 -9.67
CA PRO A 677 23.70 6.48 -10.94
C PRO A 677 22.59 7.55 -11.02
N PRO A 678 22.17 7.99 -12.21
CA PRO A 678 21.06 8.93 -12.35
C PRO A 678 19.78 8.30 -11.78
N PHE A 679 19.38 8.79 -10.60
CA PHE A 679 18.29 8.25 -9.80
C PHE A 679 16.92 8.54 -10.44
N VAL A 680 16.42 7.65 -11.30
CA VAL A 680 15.00 7.71 -11.69
C VAL A 680 14.18 7.19 -10.52
N VAL A 681 13.88 8.09 -9.59
CA VAL A 681 12.91 7.85 -8.55
C VAL A 681 11.51 7.86 -9.23
N SER A 682 10.52 7.11 -8.73
CA SER A 682 9.16 7.28 -9.24
C SER A 682 8.12 6.77 -8.24
N PRO A 683 7.31 7.65 -7.64
CA PRO A 683 5.99 7.29 -7.10
C PRO A 683 4.94 7.27 -8.22
N THR A 684 5.35 7.55 -9.47
CA THR A 684 4.48 7.67 -10.62
C THR A 684 4.34 6.31 -11.31
N PRO A 685 3.37 6.21 -12.21
CA PRO A 685 2.87 4.88 -12.51
C PRO A 685 3.75 4.01 -13.45
N GLU A 686 4.88 4.54 -13.94
CA GLU A 686 5.98 3.81 -14.59
C GLU A 686 6.54 2.65 -13.73
N TYR A 687 6.33 2.71 -12.42
CA TYR A 687 6.71 1.69 -11.45
C TYR A 687 6.03 0.32 -11.69
N HIS A 688 4.77 0.29 -12.10
CA HIS A 688 3.99 -0.96 -12.13
C HIS A 688 4.36 -1.88 -13.30
N ASP A 689 4.83 -1.35 -14.44
CA ASP A 689 5.43 -2.12 -15.54
C ASP A 689 6.70 -2.88 -15.12
N LYS A 690 7.18 -2.59 -13.91
CA LYS A 690 8.37 -3.16 -13.32
C LYS A 690 8.02 -4.11 -12.18
N ILE A 691 6.75 -4.32 -11.81
CA ILE A 691 6.36 -5.42 -10.91
C ILE A 691 6.11 -6.66 -11.75
N VAL A 692 6.87 -7.73 -11.49
CA VAL A 692 6.58 -9.05 -12.06
C VAL A 692 5.60 -9.78 -11.18
N ILE A 693 4.65 -10.43 -11.82
CA ILE A 693 3.62 -11.24 -11.18
C ILE A 693 3.81 -12.67 -11.66
N VAL A 694 3.98 -13.60 -10.72
CA VAL A 694 3.83 -15.03 -10.98
C VAL A 694 2.38 -15.40 -10.63
N PRO A 695 1.50 -15.59 -11.62
CA PRO A 695 0.09 -15.87 -11.38
C PRO A 695 -0.10 -17.20 -10.64
N ALA A 696 -1.23 -17.30 -9.93
CA ALA A 696 -1.64 -18.49 -9.18
C ALA A 696 -1.72 -19.74 -10.04
#